data_AF-A0A922G0T5-F1
#
_entry.id   AF-A0A922G0T5-F1
#
_cell.length_a   1.000
_cell.length_b   1.000
_cell.length_c   1.000
_cell.angle_alpha   90.00
_cell.angle_beta   90.00
_cell.angle_gamma   90.00
#
_symmetry.space_group_name_H-M   'P 1'
#
loop_
_entity.id
_entity.type
_entity.pdbx_description
1 polymer ?
#
loop_
_entity_poly.entity_id
_entity_poly.type
_entity_poly.pdbx_seq_one_letter_code
_entity_poly.pdbx_strand_id
1 'polypeptide(L)'
;MLPQRNLWVAVLLITGLIGANLYTLEGRPRRVLLDTDVDTDDIFALLYLLKQNRSELEVEAVTINANAWTDAGHSVNQIYDILYMMGRGDIAVGVGGDGGILEDGTILPNVGGFLPIIEQGISTVGYCRYRQAIPIGSRGRLDLDANYGIRKAFLPQGRRKYTPLRQPTAQQVMIEEISAGPITVFLIGAHTNFAIFLMNNPHLKKNIKHIYVMGGGVRSKNPTGCCPKNAGSSCVPQQCGDHGNLYTAHASNPNAEFNMFGDPFAAYQVFHSGIPITLVPLDATDTIPISEKFFDTFEQNQNTYEAQYCFQSLKISRDTWFGNQFYKSYFMWDSFAAGVATSIMLNSHNHNGENEFAEMEYMNITVVTSNKPYRIHDGSNPFFDDCGAPKFNLKEGGVHSGHVQTGLRDPFCIVKNGKGKCQDGYTAEVTGLEAVRVLVATRAKPSQETNSSLDREFYMSFLCTLNRPQHTGRFSFRSQFPYYKEVLYKPDFGSKTLGKPVVFDMDMSAGDFLALFYLLKVPVEVINLKAIIVSPTGWANAATIDVIYDLLHMMGRDDIQVGLGDLFAMNQSDPSFSAVGDCKYIKAIPHGSGGFLDSDTLYGLARTLPRSPRRYTAENSVKYGAPRDTDHPERRQPLALEVWKSVVKSLDPGSKVTILTNGPLTNLAKIILSEKNTTSLIQDVYIVGGHIYHGDTDKGNVFTVRSNEYAEFNMFLDPVAAKTIFDSELNITLIPLGIQRRVASFPRLLEKFQDIKRTDEAKFARCLLTRLYRLQQIDIRYQHMDTFFGEILGAVALAGDHTTLKPTSRVKPIKVFAEGVESKDGQTVIDKEHGKLVRILKKVNHTAYYDLFANQLGNSKQSAVIGSFDDQRRMWSTNIT
;
A
#
# COMPACT_ATOMS: atom_id res chain seq x y z
N MET A 1 -9.81 -79.60 -30.69
CA MET A 1 -10.83 -78.72 -30.05
C MET A 1 -10.12 -77.78 -29.07
N LEU A 2 -9.35 -76.86 -29.65
CA LEU A 2 -8.88 -75.60 -29.04
C LEU A 2 -9.98 -74.55 -29.33
N PRO A 3 -9.92 -73.31 -28.82
CA PRO A 3 -9.89 -72.88 -27.44
C PRO A 3 -10.78 -71.62 -27.33
N GLN A 4 -12.09 -71.74 -27.56
CA GLN A 4 -12.90 -70.53 -27.75
C GLN A 4 -13.26 -69.80 -26.47
N ARG A 5 -13.21 -70.45 -25.30
CA ARG A 5 -13.77 -69.86 -24.06
C ARG A 5 -12.79 -68.98 -23.28
N ASN A 6 -11.47 -69.21 -23.41
CA ASN A 6 -10.46 -68.39 -22.72
C ASN A 6 -10.02 -67.17 -23.54
N LEU A 7 -10.22 -67.17 -24.86
CA LEU A 7 -9.91 -66.01 -25.70
C LEU A 7 -10.91 -64.87 -25.44
N TRP A 8 -12.19 -65.17 -25.24
CA TRP A 8 -13.21 -64.15 -24.96
C TRP A 8 -13.04 -63.50 -23.59
N VAL A 9 -12.59 -64.25 -22.57
CA VAL A 9 -12.32 -63.68 -21.24
C VAL A 9 -11.05 -62.82 -21.25
N ALA A 10 -10.01 -63.22 -21.98
CA ALA A 10 -8.81 -62.42 -22.16
C ALA A 10 -9.06 -61.17 -23.01
N VAL A 11 -9.86 -61.27 -24.08
CA VAL A 11 -10.26 -60.12 -24.90
C VAL A 11 -11.14 -59.16 -24.09
N LEU A 12 -12.09 -59.64 -23.27
CA LEU A 12 -12.92 -58.80 -22.39
C LEU A 12 -12.11 -58.11 -21.28
N LEU A 13 -11.10 -58.77 -20.71
CA LEU A 13 -10.18 -58.16 -19.74
C LEU A 13 -9.26 -57.13 -20.39
N ILE A 14 -8.77 -57.40 -21.61
CA ILE A 14 -7.91 -56.46 -22.35
C ILE A 14 -8.74 -55.28 -22.91
N THR A 15 -9.97 -55.48 -23.38
CA THR A 15 -10.88 -54.39 -23.75
C THR A 15 -11.44 -53.65 -22.53
N GLY A 16 -11.52 -54.30 -21.36
CA GLY A 16 -11.83 -53.66 -20.08
C GLY A 16 -10.67 -52.80 -19.56
N LEU A 17 -9.42 -53.25 -19.72
CA LEU A 17 -8.20 -52.50 -19.35
C LEU A 17 -7.81 -51.42 -20.38
N ILE A 18 -8.16 -51.60 -21.65
CA ILE A 18 -7.99 -50.58 -22.71
C ILE A 18 -9.19 -49.62 -22.72
N GLY A 19 -10.41 -50.10 -22.42
CA GLY A 19 -11.62 -49.29 -22.27
C GLY A 19 -11.68 -48.47 -20.98
N ALA A 20 -11.06 -48.94 -19.89
CA ALA A 20 -10.84 -48.14 -18.68
C ALA A 20 -9.70 -47.11 -18.83
N ASN A 21 -8.86 -47.23 -19.86
CA ASN A 21 -7.81 -46.25 -20.22
C ASN A 21 -8.18 -45.36 -21.43
N LEU A 22 -9.41 -45.44 -21.94
CA LEU A 22 -9.86 -44.66 -23.11
C LEU A 22 -10.88 -43.57 -22.79
N TYR A 23 -11.17 -43.29 -21.51
CA TYR A 23 -11.99 -42.14 -21.09
C TYR A 23 -11.47 -41.43 -19.83
N THR A 24 -10.15 -41.29 -19.73
CA THR A 24 -9.55 -40.21 -18.93
C THR A 24 -8.61 -39.43 -19.84
N LEU A 25 -9.18 -38.72 -20.81
CA LEU A 25 -8.63 -37.41 -21.17
C LEU A 25 -8.87 -36.52 -19.94
N GLU A 26 -8.04 -36.68 -18.90
CA GLU A 26 -7.87 -35.63 -17.90
C GLU A 26 -7.30 -34.45 -18.67
N GLY A 27 -8.19 -33.58 -19.15
CA GLY A 27 -7.79 -32.32 -19.74
C GLY A 27 -6.94 -31.58 -18.71
N ARG A 28 -5.74 -31.14 -19.10
CA ARG A 28 -4.92 -30.29 -18.23
C ARG A 28 -5.77 -29.09 -17.77
N PRO A 29 -5.68 -28.69 -16.50
CA PRO A 29 -6.47 -27.59 -15.99
C PRO A 29 -6.20 -26.31 -16.78
N ARG A 30 -7.20 -25.42 -16.81
CA ARG A 30 -7.06 -24.10 -17.40
C ARG A 30 -6.19 -23.26 -16.49
N ARG A 31 -4.99 -22.95 -16.96
CA ARG A 31 -4.01 -22.10 -16.28
C ARG A 31 -4.55 -20.67 -16.18
N VAL A 32 -4.42 -20.06 -15.01
CA VAL A 32 -4.88 -18.70 -14.72
C VAL A 32 -3.77 -17.87 -14.09
N LEU A 33 -3.59 -16.67 -14.63
CA LEU A 33 -2.80 -15.59 -14.03
C LEU A 33 -3.76 -14.46 -13.63
N LEU A 34 -3.62 -13.98 -12.39
CA LEU A 34 -4.41 -12.88 -11.84
C LEU A 34 -3.53 -11.63 -11.64
N ASP A 35 -3.86 -10.52 -12.28
CA ASP A 35 -3.29 -9.19 -12.01
C ASP A 35 -4.31 -8.36 -11.22
N THR A 36 -3.90 -7.89 -10.05
CA THR A 36 -4.80 -7.36 -8.99
C THR A 36 -4.15 -6.19 -8.28
N ASP A 37 -4.94 -5.24 -7.79
CA ASP A 37 -4.46 -4.18 -6.91
C ASP A 37 -4.77 -4.45 -5.43
N VAL A 38 -5.28 -5.65 -5.10
CA VAL A 38 -5.36 -6.23 -3.75
C VAL A 38 -6.30 -5.44 -2.83
N ASP A 39 -7.34 -4.80 -3.37
CA ASP A 39 -8.47 -4.32 -2.59
C ASP A 39 -9.26 -5.51 -1.99
N THR A 40 -10.18 -5.20 -1.10
CA THR A 40 -11.05 -6.11 -0.39
C THR A 40 -11.88 -6.97 -1.34
N ASP A 41 -12.39 -6.41 -2.44
CA ASP A 41 -13.11 -7.13 -3.47
C ASP A 41 -12.20 -8.00 -4.36
N ASP A 42 -10.96 -7.60 -4.64
CA ASP A 42 -9.98 -8.49 -5.29
C ASP A 42 -9.70 -9.72 -4.43
N ILE A 43 -9.61 -9.55 -3.11
CA ILE A 43 -9.40 -10.66 -2.17
C ILE A 43 -10.56 -11.64 -2.25
N PHE A 44 -11.79 -11.14 -2.42
CA PHE A 44 -12.96 -11.98 -2.58
C PHE A 44 -12.90 -12.75 -3.90
N ALA A 45 -12.47 -12.10 -4.98
CA ALA A 45 -12.23 -12.73 -6.27
C ALA A 45 -11.15 -13.82 -6.20
N LEU A 46 -9.99 -13.52 -5.60
CA LEU A 46 -8.91 -14.47 -5.41
C LEU A 46 -9.38 -15.69 -4.58
N LEU A 47 -10.03 -15.47 -3.44
CA LEU A 47 -10.53 -16.56 -2.61
C LEU A 47 -11.60 -17.38 -3.34
N TYR A 48 -12.48 -16.75 -4.12
CA TYR A 48 -13.43 -17.47 -4.98
C TYR A 48 -12.74 -18.33 -6.05
N LEU A 49 -11.67 -17.82 -6.68
CA LEU A 49 -10.87 -18.56 -7.67
C LEU A 49 -10.11 -19.73 -7.04
N LEU A 50 -9.52 -19.54 -5.85
CA LEU A 50 -8.78 -20.59 -5.13
C LEU A 50 -9.68 -21.74 -4.63
N LYS A 51 -10.99 -21.52 -4.60
CA LYS A 51 -12.02 -22.51 -4.23
C LYS A 51 -12.53 -23.34 -5.40
N GLN A 52 -12.19 -22.97 -6.64
CA GLN A 52 -12.56 -23.75 -7.82
C GLN A 52 -11.86 -25.11 -7.85
N ASN A 53 -12.44 -26.04 -8.62
CA ASN A 53 -11.85 -27.36 -8.82
C ASN A 53 -10.52 -27.22 -9.58
N ARG A 54 -9.42 -27.59 -8.91
CA ARG A 54 -8.06 -27.47 -9.46
C ARG A 54 -7.81 -28.32 -10.71
N SER A 55 -8.63 -29.35 -10.93
CA SER A 55 -8.53 -30.18 -12.13
C SER A 55 -9.13 -29.47 -13.36
N GLU A 56 -9.92 -28.42 -13.16
CA GLU A 56 -10.58 -27.64 -14.21
C GLU A 56 -9.92 -26.27 -14.40
N LEU A 57 -9.60 -25.60 -13.29
CA LEU A 57 -9.01 -24.26 -13.25
C LEU A 57 -7.89 -24.20 -12.22
N GLU A 58 -6.71 -23.80 -12.65
CA GLU A 58 -5.51 -23.70 -11.81
C GLU A 58 -4.98 -22.27 -11.84
N VAL A 59 -5.14 -21.55 -10.72
CA VAL A 59 -4.42 -20.28 -10.51
C VAL A 59 -2.96 -20.61 -10.26
N GLU A 60 -2.08 -20.15 -11.13
CA GLU A 60 -0.63 -20.40 -11.06
C GLU A 60 0.14 -19.15 -10.63
N ALA A 61 -0.37 -17.96 -10.94
CA ALA A 61 0.28 -16.70 -10.59
C ALA A 61 -0.68 -15.60 -10.15
N VAL A 62 -0.16 -14.75 -9.26
CA VAL A 62 -0.75 -13.47 -8.86
C VAL A 62 0.30 -12.37 -9.07
N THR A 63 -0.03 -11.34 -9.84
CA THR A 63 0.78 -10.13 -9.99
C THR A 63 0.08 -8.95 -9.34
N ILE A 64 0.85 -8.16 -8.59
CA ILE A 64 0.35 -7.02 -7.81
C ILE A 64 0.64 -5.75 -8.59
N ASN A 65 -0.41 -4.97 -8.83
CA ASN A 65 -0.31 -3.61 -9.33
C ASN A 65 -0.51 -2.60 -8.19
N ALA A 66 0.55 -1.89 -7.81
CA ALA A 66 0.57 -0.96 -6.69
C ALA A 66 0.39 0.51 -7.11
N ASN A 67 -0.01 0.79 -8.36
CA ASN A 67 -0.34 2.14 -8.81
C ASN A 67 -1.81 2.53 -8.58
N ALA A 68 -2.57 1.71 -7.84
CA ALA A 68 -3.98 1.92 -7.50
C ALA A 68 -4.22 1.81 -5.97
N TRP A 69 -5.14 0.93 -5.52
CA TRP A 69 -5.72 0.94 -4.18
C TRP A 69 -4.84 0.42 -3.03
N THR A 70 -3.68 -0.17 -3.30
CA THR A 70 -2.77 -0.65 -2.25
C THR A 70 -1.32 -0.23 -2.45
N ASP A 71 -0.51 -0.35 -1.40
CA ASP A 71 0.93 -0.15 -1.42
C ASP A 71 1.68 -1.50 -1.39
N ALA A 72 2.63 -1.63 -2.33
CA ALA A 72 3.31 -2.88 -2.66
C ALA A 72 3.86 -3.66 -1.44
N GLY A 73 4.43 -2.96 -0.45
CA GLY A 73 5.01 -3.60 0.74
C GLY A 73 3.98 -4.30 1.62
N HIS A 74 2.77 -3.78 1.69
CA HIS A 74 1.68 -4.37 2.45
C HIS A 74 0.99 -5.49 1.66
N SER A 75 0.69 -5.25 0.38
CA SER A 75 -0.02 -6.19 -0.51
C SER A 75 0.72 -7.51 -0.70
N VAL A 76 2.05 -7.49 -0.88
CA VAL A 76 2.86 -8.72 -1.02
C VAL A 76 2.70 -9.63 0.20
N ASN A 77 2.74 -9.04 1.39
CA ASN A 77 2.64 -9.82 2.60
C ASN A 77 1.21 -10.32 2.82
N GLN A 78 0.21 -9.56 2.43
CA GLN A 78 -1.20 -9.95 2.46
C GLN A 78 -1.48 -11.16 1.56
N ILE A 79 -1.03 -11.10 0.30
CA ILE A 79 -1.13 -12.22 -0.64
C ILE A 79 -0.39 -13.45 -0.09
N TYR A 80 0.81 -13.30 0.47
CA TYR A 80 1.52 -14.43 1.09
C TYR A 80 0.78 -15.05 2.28
N ASP A 81 0.15 -14.23 3.12
CA ASP A 81 -0.61 -14.70 4.27
C ASP A 81 -1.91 -15.43 3.82
N ILE A 82 -2.61 -14.91 2.79
CA ILE A 82 -3.78 -15.57 2.16
C ILE A 82 -3.40 -16.90 1.50
N LEU A 83 -2.36 -16.90 0.66
CA LEU A 83 -1.89 -18.10 -0.03
C LEU A 83 -1.46 -19.18 0.97
N TYR A 84 -0.81 -18.77 2.06
CA TYR A 84 -0.45 -19.71 3.13
C TYR A 84 -1.69 -20.27 3.82
N MET A 85 -2.70 -19.45 4.14
CA MET A 85 -3.99 -19.93 4.67
C MET A 85 -4.62 -20.97 3.75
N MET A 86 -4.64 -20.72 2.43
CA MET A 86 -5.22 -21.61 1.43
C MET A 86 -4.35 -22.84 1.11
N GLY A 87 -3.15 -22.95 1.71
CA GLY A 87 -2.20 -24.01 1.39
C GLY A 87 -1.72 -23.95 -0.07
N ARG A 88 -1.63 -22.74 -0.63
CA ARG A 88 -1.27 -22.41 -2.02
C ARG A 88 0.06 -21.66 -2.11
N GLY A 89 1.04 -22.09 -1.33
CA GLY A 89 2.40 -21.52 -1.38
C GLY A 89 3.12 -21.73 -2.73
N ASP A 90 2.59 -22.62 -3.56
CA ASP A 90 3.02 -22.94 -4.93
C ASP A 90 2.77 -21.81 -5.94
N ILE A 91 1.78 -20.95 -5.70
CA ILE A 91 1.42 -19.87 -6.63
C ILE A 91 2.55 -18.83 -6.71
N ALA A 92 3.00 -18.51 -7.92
CA ALA A 92 3.97 -17.45 -8.16
C ALA A 92 3.39 -16.09 -7.80
N VAL A 93 4.19 -15.21 -7.20
CA VAL A 93 3.74 -13.87 -6.81
C VAL A 93 4.75 -12.85 -7.29
N GLY A 94 4.30 -11.95 -8.16
CA GLY A 94 5.09 -10.85 -8.71
C GLY A 94 4.57 -9.51 -8.19
N VAL A 95 5.46 -8.55 -7.93
CA VAL A 95 5.05 -7.20 -7.55
C VAL A 95 5.88 -6.17 -8.31
N GLY A 96 5.19 -5.22 -8.94
CA GLY A 96 5.80 -4.09 -9.64
C GLY A 96 7.03 -4.45 -10.50
N GLY A 97 7.89 -3.46 -10.69
CA GLY A 97 9.12 -3.61 -11.43
C GLY A 97 9.94 -2.32 -11.41
N ASP A 98 11.21 -2.44 -11.04
CA ASP A 98 12.13 -1.31 -10.88
C ASP A 98 12.79 -0.83 -12.20
N GLY A 99 12.48 -1.48 -13.31
CA GLY A 99 12.90 -1.02 -14.63
C GLY A 99 12.29 0.34 -14.98
N GLY A 100 12.85 1.01 -15.97
CA GLY A 100 12.36 2.30 -16.44
C GLY A 100 11.90 2.33 -17.90
N ILE A 101 11.17 3.38 -18.25
CA ILE A 101 10.87 3.74 -19.65
C ILE A 101 11.76 4.94 -20.00
N LEU A 102 12.54 4.80 -21.07
CA LEU A 102 13.41 5.86 -21.59
C LEU A 102 12.59 6.98 -22.24
N GLU A 103 13.21 8.14 -22.45
CA GLU A 103 12.55 9.30 -23.08
C GLU A 103 12.00 9.00 -24.48
N ASP A 104 12.64 8.10 -25.24
CA ASP A 104 12.17 7.66 -26.56
C ASP A 104 11.02 6.64 -26.51
N GLY A 105 10.57 6.25 -25.31
CA GLY A 105 9.54 5.22 -25.10
C GLY A 105 10.08 3.79 -25.08
N THR A 106 11.40 3.57 -25.11
CA THR A 106 11.97 2.23 -24.94
C THR A 106 11.69 1.71 -23.53
N ILE A 107 10.97 0.59 -23.45
CA ILE A 107 10.66 -0.11 -22.20
C ILE A 107 11.85 -1.01 -21.82
N LEU A 108 12.50 -0.72 -20.69
CA LEU A 108 13.59 -1.55 -20.18
C LEU A 108 13.04 -2.84 -19.53
N PRO A 109 13.88 -3.86 -19.29
CA PRO A 109 13.45 -5.05 -18.55
C PRO A 109 12.93 -4.71 -17.15
N ASN A 110 11.98 -5.51 -16.66
CA ASN A 110 11.43 -5.42 -15.30
C ASN A 110 10.76 -4.09 -14.95
N VAL A 111 10.15 -3.36 -15.89
CA VAL A 111 9.29 -2.19 -15.58
C VAL A 111 7.93 -2.70 -15.10
N GLY A 112 7.33 -2.11 -14.06
CA GLY A 112 5.92 -2.40 -13.79
C GLY A 112 5.33 -1.81 -12.52
N GLY A 113 4.01 -1.64 -12.57
CA GLY A 113 3.10 -1.71 -11.42
C GLY A 113 3.32 -0.75 -10.26
N PHE A 114 4.16 0.27 -10.41
CA PHE A 114 4.35 1.30 -9.38
C PHE A 114 3.80 2.66 -9.81
N LEU A 115 3.86 2.97 -11.11
CA LEU A 115 3.41 4.21 -11.71
C LEU A 115 2.64 3.90 -13.00
N PRO A 116 1.67 4.73 -13.42
CA PRO A 116 1.09 4.61 -14.75
C PRO A 116 2.15 4.85 -15.83
N ILE A 117 1.96 4.24 -17.02
CA ILE A 117 2.93 4.32 -18.13
C ILE A 117 3.28 5.78 -18.49
N ILE A 118 2.31 6.70 -18.37
CA ILE A 118 2.54 8.13 -18.68
C ILE A 118 3.47 8.84 -17.69
N GLU A 119 3.54 8.39 -16.44
CA GLU A 119 4.42 8.95 -15.40
C GLU A 119 5.71 8.14 -15.23
N GLN A 120 5.79 6.97 -15.85
CA GLN A 120 6.94 6.07 -15.73
C GLN A 120 8.16 6.66 -16.46
N GLY A 121 9.20 6.97 -15.68
CA GLY A 121 10.52 7.37 -16.17
C GLY A 121 11.55 6.26 -16.01
N ILE A 122 12.83 6.64 -15.88
CA ILE A 122 13.96 5.72 -15.70
C ILE A 122 14.09 5.11 -14.28
N SER A 123 13.16 5.43 -13.39
CA SER A 123 13.11 4.95 -12.00
C SER A 123 11.65 4.84 -11.53
N THR A 124 11.45 4.36 -10.30
CA THR A 124 10.13 4.30 -9.64
C THR A 124 9.81 5.58 -8.86
N VAL A 125 10.45 6.69 -9.19
CA VAL A 125 10.17 8.03 -8.66
C VAL A 125 9.19 8.68 -9.63
N GLY A 126 8.07 9.18 -9.13
CA GLY A 126 7.04 9.72 -10.00
C GLY A 126 5.94 10.43 -9.26
N TYR A 127 5.24 11.29 -9.99
CA TYR A 127 4.00 11.88 -9.52
C TYR A 127 2.91 10.81 -9.39
N CYS A 128 1.75 11.22 -8.88
CA CYS A 128 0.65 10.34 -8.52
C CYS A 128 -0.66 10.75 -9.23
N ARG A 129 -0.58 11.40 -10.40
CA ARG A 129 -1.71 12.07 -11.09
C ARG A 129 -3.05 11.35 -10.97
N TYR A 130 -3.09 10.07 -11.32
CA TYR A 130 -4.32 9.26 -11.26
C TYR A 130 -4.59 8.72 -9.86
N ARG A 131 -3.54 8.31 -9.15
CA ARG A 131 -3.62 7.77 -7.78
C ARG A 131 -4.10 8.80 -6.76
N GLN A 132 -4.05 10.11 -7.06
CA GLN A 132 -4.67 11.17 -6.24
C GLN A 132 -6.19 10.96 -6.06
N ALA A 133 -6.86 10.25 -6.97
CA ALA A 133 -8.28 9.92 -6.83
C ALA A 133 -8.56 8.92 -5.69
N ILE A 134 -7.54 8.26 -5.16
CA ILE A 134 -7.70 7.25 -4.12
C ILE A 134 -7.30 7.87 -2.76
N PRO A 135 -8.20 7.85 -1.75
CA PRO A 135 -7.83 8.32 -0.43
C PRO A 135 -6.62 7.59 0.15
N ILE A 136 -5.77 8.29 0.89
CA ILE A 136 -4.59 7.68 1.53
C ILE A 136 -4.97 7.05 2.89
N GLY A 137 -5.96 7.63 3.57
CA GLY A 137 -6.33 7.30 4.94
C GLY A 137 -7.57 6.43 5.08
N SER A 138 -8.50 6.95 5.88
CA SER A 138 -9.83 6.36 6.08
C SER A 138 -10.54 6.15 4.74
N ARG A 139 -11.09 4.95 4.56
CA ARG A 139 -11.71 4.42 3.33
C ARG A 139 -10.78 4.46 2.12
N GLY A 140 -9.48 4.30 2.36
CA GLY A 140 -8.43 4.38 1.36
C GLY A 140 -7.31 3.39 1.63
N ARG A 141 -6.12 3.69 1.10
CA ARG A 141 -4.97 2.78 1.10
C ARG A 141 -4.58 2.26 2.49
N LEU A 142 -4.56 3.12 3.52
CA LEU A 142 -4.28 2.71 4.90
C LEU A 142 -5.23 1.59 5.38
N ASP A 143 -6.52 1.75 5.13
CA ASP A 143 -7.52 0.77 5.52
C ASP A 143 -7.32 -0.56 4.77
N LEU A 144 -7.01 -0.49 3.48
CA LEU A 144 -6.83 -1.67 2.63
C LEU A 144 -5.53 -2.42 2.91
N ASP A 145 -4.42 -1.71 3.06
CA ASP A 145 -3.08 -2.26 3.34
C ASP A 145 -3.04 -3.03 4.68
N ALA A 146 -3.79 -2.54 5.68
CA ALA A 146 -3.96 -3.22 6.95
C ALA A 146 -5.13 -4.22 6.94
N ASN A 147 -5.96 -4.20 5.89
CA ASN A 147 -7.32 -4.73 5.87
C ASN A 147 -8.05 -4.45 7.20
N TYR A 148 -8.11 -3.17 7.58
CA TYR A 148 -8.68 -2.69 8.84
C TYR A 148 -8.10 -3.36 10.10
N GLY A 149 -6.86 -3.83 10.03
CA GLY A 149 -6.19 -4.61 11.08
C GLY A 149 -6.52 -6.11 11.07
N ILE A 150 -7.52 -6.55 10.30
CA ILE A 150 -7.95 -7.95 10.24
C ILE A 150 -6.81 -8.84 9.74
N ARG A 151 -5.97 -8.35 8.81
CA ARG A 151 -4.87 -9.14 8.26
C ARG A 151 -4.03 -9.79 9.36
N LYS A 152 -3.50 -9.02 10.32
CA LYS A 152 -2.70 -9.58 11.42
C LYS A 152 -3.53 -10.33 12.46
N ALA A 153 -4.80 -9.93 12.63
CA ALA A 153 -5.74 -10.53 13.58
C ALA A 153 -6.18 -11.94 13.19
N PHE A 154 -6.33 -12.18 11.90
CA PHE A 154 -6.99 -13.34 11.34
C PHE A 154 -6.02 -14.22 10.55
N LEU A 155 -5.27 -13.63 9.62
CA LEU A 155 -4.48 -14.42 8.68
C LEU A 155 -3.24 -15.02 9.34
N PRO A 156 -2.91 -16.29 9.01
CA PRO A 156 -1.65 -16.89 9.39
C PRO A 156 -0.43 -16.11 8.88
N GLN A 157 0.73 -16.41 9.48
CA GLN A 157 2.01 -16.03 8.92
C GLN A 157 2.76 -17.24 8.37
N GLY A 158 2.91 -17.31 7.05
CA GLY A 158 3.75 -18.30 6.38
C GLY A 158 5.25 -17.98 6.41
N ARG A 159 6.08 -18.94 5.98
CA ARG A 159 7.54 -18.77 5.83
C ARG A 159 7.94 -17.82 4.69
N ARG A 160 7.09 -17.71 3.67
CA ARG A 160 7.32 -16.81 2.52
C ARG A 160 7.25 -15.37 3.01
N LYS A 161 8.15 -14.55 2.48
CA LYS A 161 8.29 -13.14 2.84
C LYS A 161 8.94 -12.37 1.70
N TYR A 162 8.64 -11.07 1.64
CA TYR A 162 9.40 -10.16 0.80
C TYR A 162 10.89 -10.20 1.16
N THR A 163 11.75 -10.10 0.15
CA THR A 163 13.20 -9.93 0.33
C THR A 163 13.72 -9.03 -0.78
N PRO A 164 14.41 -7.91 -0.44
CA PRO A 164 14.95 -6.99 -1.43
C PRO A 164 15.80 -7.72 -2.48
N LEU A 165 15.64 -7.34 -3.75
CA LEU A 165 16.31 -7.93 -4.93
C LEU A 165 16.04 -9.43 -5.19
N ARG A 166 15.17 -10.07 -4.41
CA ARG A 166 14.81 -11.49 -4.58
C ARG A 166 13.32 -11.73 -4.77
N GLN A 167 12.50 -10.75 -4.44
CA GLN A 167 11.08 -10.77 -4.76
C GLN A 167 10.94 -10.73 -6.29
N PRO A 168 10.27 -11.71 -6.91
CA PRO A 168 9.97 -11.65 -8.34
C PRO A 168 9.18 -10.38 -8.69
N THR A 169 9.54 -9.75 -9.80
CA THR A 169 8.77 -8.65 -10.38
C THR A 169 7.52 -9.18 -11.07
N ALA A 170 6.51 -8.32 -11.27
CA ALA A 170 5.32 -8.68 -12.04
C ALA A 170 5.69 -9.17 -13.45
N GLN A 171 6.66 -8.50 -14.11
CA GLN A 171 7.13 -8.90 -15.44
C GLN A 171 7.81 -10.27 -15.45
N GLN A 172 8.65 -10.59 -14.45
CA GLN A 172 9.29 -11.90 -14.36
C GLN A 172 8.26 -13.02 -14.27
N VAL A 173 7.26 -12.86 -13.41
CA VAL A 173 6.19 -13.84 -13.24
C VAL A 173 5.33 -13.96 -14.50
N MET A 174 4.93 -12.84 -15.12
CA MET A 174 4.17 -12.89 -16.37
C MET A 174 4.93 -13.59 -17.50
N ILE A 175 6.22 -13.27 -17.68
CA ILE A 175 7.05 -13.88 -18.72
C ILE A 175 7.18 -15.39 -18.47
N GLU A 176 7.51 -15.80 -17.25
CA GLU A 176 7.69 -17.21 -16.89
C GLU A 176 6.41 -18.01 -17.16
N GLU A 177 5.28 -17.59 -16.59
CA GLU A 177 4.03 -18.34 -16.67
C GLU A 177 3.41 -18.33 -18.08
N ILE A 178 3.42 -17.20 -18.77
CA ILE A 178 2.87 -17.09 -20.13
C ILE A 178 3.75 -17.84 -21.12
N SER A 179 5.08 -17.86 -20.93
CA SER A 179 5.98 -18.62 -21.82
C SER A 179 5.80 -20.14 -21.71
N ALA A 180 5.38 -20.65 -20.55
CA ALA A 180 5.19 -22.07 -20.30
C ALA A 180 4.04 -22.70 -21.11
N GLY A 181 3.11 -21.90 -21.64
CA GLY A 181 2.04 -22.39 -22.51
C GLY A 181 0.74 -21.58 -22.41
N PRO A 182 -0.35 -22.08 -23.02
CA PRO A 182 -1.59 -21.33 -23.09
C PRO A 182 -2.20 -21.02 -21.71
N ILE A 183 -2.59 -19.76 -21.48
CA ILE A 183 -3.05 -19.26 -20.18
C ILE A 183 -4.17 -18.23 -20.35
N THR A 184 -5.05 -18.14 -19.36
CA THR A 184 -6.09 -17.10 -19.25
C THR A 184 -5.64 -16.04 -18.25
N VAL A 185 -5.86 -14.78 -18.57
CA VAL A 185 -5.45 -13.65 -17.72
C VAL A 185 -6.69 -12.95 -17.16
N PHE A 186 -6.68 -12.69 -15.86
CA PHE A 186 -7.67 -11.91 -15.15
C PHE A 186 -7.03 -10.57 -14.78
N LEU A 187 -7.63 -9.47 -15.21
CA LEU A 187 -7.19 -8.11 -14.91
C LEU A 187 -8.28 -7.45 -14.08
N ILE A 188 -8.07 -7.42 -12.78
CA ILE A 188 -9.00 -6.84 -11.80
C ILE A 188 -8.39 -5.66 -11.03
N GLY A 189 -7.13 -5.33 -11.28
CA GLY A 189 -6.54 -4.03 -10.94
C GLY A 189 -6.29 -3.17 -12.17
N ALA A 190 -5.53 -2.09 -11.99
CA ALA A 190 -5.06 -1.29 -13.13
C ALA A 190 -4.24 -2.13 -14.13
N HIS A 191 -4.34 -1.79 -15.42
CA HIS A 191 -3.84 -2.63 -16.52
C HIS A 191 -2.32 -2.54 -16.77
N THR A 192 -1.60 -1.73 -15.98
CA THR A 192 -0.21 -1.31 -16.24
C THR A 192 0.76 -2.47 -16.42
N ASN A 193 0.77 -3.43 -15.49
CA ASN A 193 1.69 -4.57 -15.56
C ASN A 193 1.51 -5.33 -16.88
N PHE A 194 0.26 -5.63 -17.22
CA PHE A 194 -0.06 -6.44 -18.39
C PHE A 194 0.14 -5.69 -19.70
N ALA A 195 -0.17 -4.40 -19.77
CA ALA A 195 0.11 -3.56 -20.93
C ALA A 195 1.61 -3.50 -21.24
N ILE A 196 2.45 -3.26 -20.23
CA ILE A 196 3.91 -3.29 -20.36
C ILE A 196 4.38 -4.65 -20.87
N PHE A 197 3.84 -5.74 -20.32
CA PHE A 197 4.14 -7.09 -20.79
C PHE A 197 3.82 -7.26 -22.28
N LEU A 198 2.62 -6.85 -22.72
CA LEU A 198 2.17 -6.97 -24.11
C LEU A 198 3.02 -6.13 -25.08
N MET A 199 3.44 -4.94 -24.65
CA MET A 199 4.27 -4.02 -25.44
C MET A 199 5.70 -4.56 -25.59
N ASN A 200 6.28 -5.11 -24.52
CA ASN A 200 7.66 -5.59 -24.51
C ASN A 200 7.82 -7.04 -25.01
N ASN A 201 6.78 -7.87 -24.89
CA ASN A 201 6.78 -9.29 -25.24
C ASN A 201 5.69 -9.66 -26.26
N PRO A 202 5.60 -8.99 -27.44
CA PRO A 202 4.51 -9.21 -28.38
C PRO A 202 4.45 -10.64 -28.93
N HIS A 203 5.58 -11.35 -28.96
CA HIS A 203 5.67 -12.74 -29.42
C HIS A 203 4.99 -13.75 -28.46
N LEU A 204 4.76 -13.38 -27.20
CA LEU A 204 4.07 -14.21 -26.20
C LEU A 204 2.55 -14.02 -26.20
N LYS A 205 2.01 -13.03 -26.92
CA LYS A 205 0.56 -12.80 -27.05
C LYS A 205 -0.21 -14.05 -27.47
N LYS A 206 0.38 -14.87 -28.35
CA LYS A 206 -0.18 -16.13 -28.84
C LYS A 206 -0.49 -17.17 -27.75
N ASN A 207 0.15 -17.05 -26.58
CA ASN A 207 -0.09 -17.95 -25.46
C ASN A 207 -1.25 -17.47 -24.57
N ILE A 208 -1.76 -16.26 -24.76
CA ILE A 208 -2.89 -15.74 -23.99
C ILE A 208 -4.17 -16.14 -24.71
N LYS A 209 -4.96 -17.02 -24.08
CA LYS A 209 -6.21 -17.54 -24.67
C LYS A 209 -7.34 -16.52 -24.60
N HIS A 210 -7.45 -15.84 -23.46
CA HIS A 210 -8.54 -14.92 -23.16
C HIS A 210 -8.12 -13.97 -22.04
N ILE A 211 -8.65 -12.75 -22.06
CA ILE A 211 -8.49 -11.76 -21.01
C ILE A 211 -9.88 -11.46 -20.40
N TYR A 212 -10.01 -11.61 -19.10
CA TYR A 212 -11.19 -11.18 -18.35
C TYR A 212 -10.86 -9.91 -17.59
N VAL A 213 -11.63 -8.86 -17.81
CA VAL A 213 -11.39 -7.54 -17.25
C VAL A 213 -12.54 -7.16 -16.33
N MET A 214 -12.24 -6.76 -15.09
CA MET A 214 -13.12 -5.91 -14.30
C MET A 214 -12.71 -4.46 -14.50
N GLY A 215 -13.66 -3.62 -14.89
CA GLY A 215 -13.45 -2.18 -14.93
C GLY A 215 -14.22 -1.50 -16.06
N GLY A 216 -14.10 -0.18 -16.12
CA GLY A 216 -14.82 0.64 -17.07
C GLY A 216 -16.32 0.77 -16.79
N GLY A 217 -16.97 1.70 -17.49
CA GLY A 217 -18.42 1.87 -17.47
C GLY A 217 -18.87 2.35 -18.84
N VAL A 218 -19.51 1.48 -19.62
CA VAL A 218 -19.84 1.75 -21.02
C VAL A 218 -21.16 2.53 -21.10
N ARG A 219 -22.22 1.95 -20.56
CA ARG A 219 -23.58 2.48 -20.47
C ARG A 219 -24.07 2.51 -19.01
N SER A 220 -23.16 2.37 -18.04
CA SER A 220 -23.46 2.48 -16.61
C SER A 220 -24.24 3.75 -16.29
N LYS A 221 -25.12 3.63 -15.30
CA LYS A 221 -25.92 4.72 -14.75
C LYS A 221 -25.72 4.74 -13.25
N ASN A 222 -24.48 5.02 -12.84
CA ASN A 222 -24.01 4.92 -11.46
C ASN A 222 -25.09 5.41 -10.48
N PRO A 223 -25.63 4.53 -9.62
CA PRO A 223 -26.71 4.88 -8.70
C PRO A 223 -26.20 5.60 -7.44
N THR A 224 -24.89 5.77 -7.30
CA THR A 224 -24.24 6.33 -6.10
C THR A 224 -24.47 7.83 -5.99
N GLY A 225 -24.75 8.30 -4.78
CA GLY A 225 -25.01 9.72 -4.52
C GLY A 225 -26.30 10.25 -5.14
N CYS A 226 -27.23 9.38 -5.55
CA CYS A 226 -28.56 9.76 -6.04
C CYS A 226 -29.51 10.22 -4.92
N CYS A 227 -30.24 11.29 -5.19
CA CYS A 227 -31.29 11.78 -4.28
C CYS A 227 -32.56 10.92 -4.36
N PRO A 228 -33.23 10.65 -3.22
CA PRO A 228 -34.56 10.04 -3.22
C PRO A 228 -35.57 10.86 -4.03
N LYS A 229 -36.56 10.21 -4.64
CA LYS A 229 -37.59 10.86 -5.48
C LYS A 229 -38.38 11.99 -4.78
N ASN A 230 -38.46 11.97 -3.45
CA ASN A 230 -39.17 12.97 -2.64
C ASN A 230 -38.21 13.83 -1.79
N ALA A 231 -36.93 13.91 -2.16
CA ALA A 231 -35.98 14.72 -1.43
C ALA A 231 -36.28 16.22 -1.62
N GLY A 232 -36.14 16.99 -0.54
CA GLY A 232 -36.24 18.46 -0.62
C GLY A 232 -35.11 19.06 -1.46
N SER A 233 -35.20 20.36 -1.73
CA SER A 233 -34.21 21.13 -2.51
C SER A 233 -32.79 21.15 -1.91
N SER A 234 -32.60 20.62 -0.70
CA SER A 234 -31.30 20.48 -0.04
C SER A 234 -30.49 19.26 -0.48
N CYS A 235 -31.11 18.28 -1.15
CA CYS A 235 -30.38 17.12 -1.68
C CYS A 235 -29.81 17.44 -3.05
N VAL A 236 -28.47 17.47 -3.15
CA VAL A 236 -27.75 17.67 -4.41
C VAL A 236 -27.15 16.32 -4.83
N PRO A 237 -27.59 15.73 -5.95
CA PRO A 237 -26.99 14.50 -6.46
C PRO A 237 -25.50 14.73 -6.75
N GLN A 238 -24.65 13.80 -6.34
CA GLN A 238 -23.20 13.87 -6.58
C GLN A 238 -22.84 13.12 -7.87
N GLN A 239 -22.82 11.78 -7.82
CA GLN A 239 -22.41 10.93 -8.96
C GLN A 239 -23.61 10.32 -9.71
N CYS A 240 -24.81 10.77 -9.43
CA CYS A 240 -26.01 10.12 -9.93
C CYS A 240 -26.07 10.16 -11.46
N GLY A 241 -26.14 8.98 -12.08
CA GLY A 241 -26.17 8.82 -13.53
C GLY A 241 -24.83 9.15 -14.21
N ASP A 242 -23.73 9.14 -13.47
CA ASP A 242 -22.38 9.09 -14.03
C ASP A 242 -22.13 7.72 -14.68
N HIS A 243 -21.23 7.68 -15.67
CA HIS A 243 -20.78 6.41 -16.25
C HIS A 243 -19.69 5.76 -15.38
N GLY A 244 -18.92 6.58 -14.66
CA GLY A 244 -17.79 6.17 -13.84
C GLY A 244 -18.08 6.15 -12.34
N ASN A 245 -17.11 5.67 -11.54
CA ASN A 245 -17.19 5.59 -10.07
C ASN A 245 -16.16 6.44 -9.31
N LEU A 246 -15.39 7.31 -9.98
CA LEU A 246 -14.39 8.20 -9.35
C LEU A 246 -15.02 9.27 -8.43
N TYR A 247 -15.43 8.90 -7.21
CA TYR A 247 -16.19 9.78 -6.32
C TYR A 247 -15.40 11.02 -5.84
N THR A 248 -14.07 10.92 -5.78
CA THR A 248 -13.17 12.02 -5.41
C THR A 248 -12.90 12.98 -6.57
N ALA A 249 -13.06 12.51 -7.82
CA ALA A 249 -12.73 13.23 -9.04
C ALA A 249 -13.92 13.44 -9.99
N HIS A 250 -15.16 13.13 -9.59
CA HIS A 250 -16.35 13.22 -10.45
C HIS A 250 -16.59 14.63 -11.04
N ALA A 251 -16.14 15.67 -10.33
CA ALA A 251 -16.21 17.05 -10.79
C ALA A 251 -15.28 17.37 -11.99
N SER A 252 -14.22 16.57 -12.20
CA SER A 252 -13.31 16.67 -13.35
C SER A 252 -13.53 15.56 -14.36
N ASN A 253 -13.81 14.33 -13.91
CA ASN A 253 -14.03 13.16 -14.75
C ASN A 253 -15.17 12.27 -14.19
N PRO A 254 -16.40 12.41 -14.71
CA PRO A 254 -17.56 11.59 -14.30
C PRO A 254 -17.65 10.26 -15.07
N ASN A 255 -16.70 9.96 -15.96
CA ASN A 255 -16.87 8.89 -16.95
C ASN A 255 -16.04 7.65 -16.65
N ALA A 256 -14.96 7.80 -15.89
CA ALA A 256 -13.98 6.75 -15.71
C ALA A 256 -14.26 5.89 -14.48
N GLU A 257 -13.82 4.64 -14.57
CA GLU A 257 -13.77 3.69 -13.46
C GLU A 257 -12.32 3.61 -12.95
N PHE A 258 -12.11 3.32 -11.66
CA PHE A 258 -10.78 3.33 -11.01
C PHE A 258 -9.72 2.48 -11.74
N ASN A 259 -9.98 1.22 -12.12
CA ASN A 259 -9.01 0.35 -12.80
C ASN A 259 -8.62 0.88 -14.18
N MET A 260 -9.55 1.52 -14.89
CA MET A 260 -9.26 2.18 -16.18
C MET A 260 -8.56 3.54 -16.00
N PHE A 261 -8.94 4.30 -14.98
CA PHE A 261 -8.38 5.61 -14.68
C PHE A 261 -6.96 5.52 -14.11
N GLY A 262 -6.63 4.44 -13.39
CA GLY A 262 -5.31 4.21 -12.83
C GLY A 262 -4.21 4.23 -13.89
N ASP A 263 -4.51 3.77 -15.11
CA ASP A 263 -3.63 3.90 -16.27
C ASP A 263 -4.42 3.77 -17.60
N PRO A 264 -4.98 4.88 -18.12
CA PRO A 264 -5.82 4.85 -19.31
C PRO A 264 -5.10 4.36 -20.56
N PHE A 265 -3.81 4.67 -20.67
CA PHE A 265 -3.00 4.23 -21.81
C PHE A 265 -2.74 2.73 -21.74
N ALA A 266 -2.42 2.19 -20.57
CA ALA A 266 -2.31 0.74 -20.39
C ALA A 266 -3.61 0.02 -20.73
N ALA A 267 -4.75 0.51 -20.22
CA ALA A 267 -6.05 -0.04 -20.54
C ALA A 267 -6.30 -0.04 -22.06
N TYR A 268 -6.04 1.07 -22.76
CA TYR A 268 -6.12 1.09 -24.22
C TYR A 268 -5.24 0.03 -24.89
N GLN A 269 -3.98 -0.13 -24.47
CA GLN A 269 -3.08 -1.15 -25.02
C GLN A 269 -3.60 -2.59 -24.83
N VAL A 270 -4.25 -2.87 -23.71
CA VAL A 270 -4.86 -4.17 -23.45
C VAL A 270 -6.05 -4.41 -24.38
N PHE A 271 -6.98 -3.45 -24.49
CA PHE A 271 -8.16 -3.59 -25.35
C PHE A 271 -7.78 -3.73 -26.82
N HIS A 272 -6.76 -3.01 -27.27
CA HIS A 272 -6.25 -3.06 -28.65
C HIS A 272 -5.21 -4.17 -28.89
N SER A 273 -5.08 -5.13 -27.97
CA SER A 273 -4.06 -6.18 -28.07
C SER A 273 -4.32 -7.22 -29.17
N GLY A 274 -5.57 -7.33 -29.63
CA GLY A 274 -6.05 -8.36 -30.56
C GLY A 274 -6.38 -9.71 -29.89
N ILE A 275 -6.27 -9.80 -28.56
CA ILE A 275 -6.63 -10.99 -27.78
C ILE A 275 -8.13 -10.94 -27.45
N PRO A 276 -8.85 -12.08 -27.41
CA PRO A 276 -10.25 -12.10 -26.98
C PRO A 276 -10.42 -11.54 -25.56
N ILE A 277 -11.36 -10.60 -25.39
CA ILE A 277 -11.65 -9.94 -24.12
C ILE A 277 -13.12 -10.15 -23.74
N THR A 278 -13.34 -10.45 -22.46
CA THR A 278 -14.63 -10.29 -21.80
C THR A 278 -14.51 -9.17 -20.77
N LEU A 279 -15.37 -8.17 -20.88
CA LEU A 279 -15.44 -7.04 -19.96
C LEU A 279 -16.62 -7.22 -18.99
N VAL A 280 -16.34 -7.02 -17.70
CA VAL A 280 -17.33 -6.90 -16.63
C VAL A 280 -17.26 -5.47 -16.09
N PRO A 281 -18.00 -4.53 -16.71
CA PRO A 281 -17.96 -3.12 -16.36
C PRO A 281 -18.98 -2.78 -15.26
N LEU A 282 -18.96 -1.50 -14.85
CA LEU A 282 -19.93 -0.92 -13.93
C LEU A 282 -21.39 -1.15 -14.35
N ASP A 283 -21.67 -1.24 -15.66
CA ASP A 283 -23.00 -1.56 -16.21
C ASP A 283 -23.61 -2.80 -15.55
N ALA A 284 -22.81 -3.85 -15.41
CA ALA A 284 -23.21 -5.09 -14.80
C ALA A 284 -23.10 -5.03 -13.27
N THR A 285 -21.99 -4.52 -12.73
CA THR A 285 -21.76 -4.57 -11.28
C THR A 285 -22.72 -3.66 -10.50
N ASP A 286 -23.16 -2.54 -11.08
CA ASP A 286 -24.19 -1.66 -10.50
C ASP A 286 -25.53 -2.37 -10.27
N THR A 287 -25.74 -3.52 -10.92
CA THR A 287 -26.97 -4.33 -10.80
C THR A 287 -26.90 -5.43 -9.74
N ILE A 288 -25.75 -5.58 -9.07
CA ILE A 288 -25.48 -6.56 -8.02
C ILE A 288 -24.84 -5.90 -6.77
N PRO A 289 -25.57 -5.00 -6.08
CA PRO A 289 -25.09 -4.36 -4.87
C PRO A 289 -24.93 -5.38 -3.73
N ILE A 290 -24.01 -5.16 -2.80
CA ILE A 290 -24.03 -5.88 -1.52
C ILE A 290 -25.32 -5.48 -0.80
N SER A 291 -26.40 -6.24 -0.97
CA SER A 291 -27.69 -5.94 -0.36
C SER A 291 -27.69 -6.33 1.11
N GLU A 292 -28.57 -5.71 1.90
CA GLU A 292 -28.77 -6.07 3.31
C GLU A 292 -29.09 -7.57 3.46
N LYS A 293 -29.97 -8.11 2.61
CA LYS A 293 -30.30 -9.55 2.61
C LYS A 293 -29.09 -10.43 2.29
N PHE A 294 -28.27 -10.04 1.32
CA PHE A 294 -27.04 -10.78 1.01
C PHE A 294 -26.08 -10.75 2.20
N PHE A 295 -25.89 -9.56 2.79
CA PHE A 295 -25.01 -9.37 3.94
C PHE A 295 -25.44 -10.25 5.13
N ASP A 296 -26.72 -10.22 5.50
CA ASP A 296 -27.27 -11.03 6.59
C ASP A 296 -27.16 -12.54 6.31
N THR A 297 -27.38 -12.93 5.05
CA THR A 297 -27.21 -14.33 4.64
C THR A 297 -25.75 -14.74 4.71
N PHE A 298 -24.82 -13.88 4.31
CA PHE A 298 -23.38 -14.16 4.44
C PHE A 298 -22.97 -14.24 5.91
N GLU A 299 -23.53 -13.40 6.80
CA GLU A 299 -23.27 -13.48 8.24
C GLU A 299 -23.58 -14.88 8.79
N GLN A 300 -24.65 -15.50 8.30
CA GLN A 300 -25.08 -16.84 8.72
C GLN A 300 -24.31 -17.99 8.02
N ASN A 301 -23.56 -17.71 6.96
CA ASN A 301 -22.90 -18.72 6.11
C ASN A 301 -21.38 -18.49 6.03
N GLN A 302 -20.68 -18.85 7.12
CA GLN A 302 -19.22 -18.71 7.26
C GLN A 302 -18.56 -20.01 7.75
N ASN A 303 -18.85 -21.10 7.05
CA ASN A 303 -18.44 -22.47 7.40
C ASN A 303 -16.94 -22.75 7.18
N THR A 304 -16.25 -21.87 6.46
CA THR A 304 -14.82 -21.99 6.12
C THR A 304 -14.05 -20.75 6.55
N TYR A 305 -12.72 -20.86 6.68
CA TYR A 305 -11.88 -19.75 7.12
C TYR A 305 -11.85 -18.60 6.12
N GLU A 306 -11.80 -18.90 4.84
CA GLU A 306 -11.87 -17.92 3.76
C GLU A 306 -13.22 -17.19 3.75
N ALA A 307 -14.34 -17.87 4.00
CA ALA A 307 -15.65 -17.24 4.12
C ALA A 307 -15.71 -16.30 5.34
N GLN A 308 -15.15 -16.72 6.49
CA GLN A 308 -15.04 -15.89 7.69
C GLN A 308 -14.19 -14.64 7.45
N TYR A 309 -13.04 -14.79 6.78
CA TYR A 309 -12.17 -13.66 6.45
C TYR A 309 -12.84 -12.67 5.50
N CYS A 310 -13.49 -13.18 4.43
CA CYS A 310 -14.27 -12.35 3.51
C CYS A 310 -15.37 -11.58 4.24
N PHE A 311 -16.19 -12.27 5.03
CA PHE A 311 -17.28 -11.62 5.75
C PHE A 311 -16.77 -10.61 6.78
N GLN A 312 -15.71 -10.94 7.53
CA GLN A 312 -15.16 -10.02 8.52
C GLN A 312 -14.63 -8.74 7.85
N SER A 313 -13.95 -8.87 6.70
CA SER A 313 -13.49 -7.72 5.92
C SER A 313 -14.67 -6.87 5.43
N LEU A 314 -15.67 -7.52 4.82
CA LEU A 314 -16.90 -6.87 4.35
C LEU A 314 -17.66 -6.16 5.48
N LYS A 315 -17.74 -6.79 6.65
CA LYS A 315 -18.41 -6.26 7.83
C LYS A 315 -17.74 -4.98 8.32
N ILE A 316 -16.41 -4.97 8.45
CA ILE A 316 -15.72 -3.74 8.85
C ILE A 316 -15.90 -2.64 7.80
N SER A 317 -15.78 -2.96 6.51
CA SER A 317 -16.09 -2.00 5.46
C SER A 317 -17.50 -1.43 5.60
N ARG A 318 -18.53 -2.27 5.82
CA ARG A 318 -19.91 -1.80 6.10
C ARG A 318 -20.00 -0.89 7.32
N ASP A 319 -19.34 -1.28 8.41
CA ASP A 319 -19.46 -0.59 9.70
C ASP A 319 -18.74 0.75 9.74
N THR A 320 -17.77 0.97 8.85
CA THR A 320 -17.15 2.29 8.66
C THR A 320 -18.00 3.26 7.83
N TRP A 321 -19.06 2.80 7.18
CA TRP A 321 -19.98 3.63 6.39
C TRP A 321 -21.08 4.25 7.22
N PHE A 322 -21.57 5.41 6.75
CA PHE A 322 -22.69 6.07 7.41
C PHE A 322 -24.05 5.48 6.93
N GLY A 323 -24.55 4.48 7.65
CA GLY A 323 -25.94 4.04 7.61
C GLY A 323 -26.17 3.07 6.46
N ASN A 324 -27.37 3.05 5.90
CA ASN A 324 -27.69 2.10 4.84
C ASN A 324 -27.14 2.55 3.46
N GLN A 325 -26.26 3.54 3.40
CA GLN A 325 -25.60 3.97 2.17
C GLN A 325 -24.71 2.87 1.61
N PHE A 326 -24.03 2.11 2.48
CA PHE A 326 -23.19 0.98 2.08
C PHE A 326 -23.94 0.01 1.15
N TYR A 327 -25.14 -0.42 1.54
CA TYR A 327 -25.96 -1.35 0.77
C TYR A 327 -26.47 -0.81 -0.58
N LYS A 328 -26.26 0.48 -0.86
CA LYS A 328 -26.64 1.14 -2.11
C LYS A 328 -25.45 1.55 -2.98
N SER A 329 -24.23 1.45 -2.45
CA SER A 329 -23.03 2.05 -3.06
C SER A 329 -21.82 1.12 -3.07
N TYR A 330 -21.91 -0.05 -2.43
CA TYR A 330 -20.90 -1.10 -2.49
C TYR A 330 -21.45 -2.28 -3.29
N PHE A 331 -20.69 -2.79 -4.26
CA PHE A 331 -21.17 -3.79 -5.22
C PHE A 331 -20.26 -5.03 -5.25
N MET A 332 -20.77 -6.12 -5.82
CA MET A 332 -19.93 -7.25 -6.20
C MET A 332 -19.17 -6.88 -7.48
N TRP A 333 -18.01 -6.25 -7.32
CA TRP A 333 -17.12 -5.90 -8.43
C TRP A 333 -16.30 -7.13 -8.85
N ASP A 334 -15.07 -7.26 -8.37
CA ASP A 334 -14.13 -8.27 -8.85
C ASP A 334 -14.59 -9.72 -8.62
N SER A 335 -15.27 -9.97 -7.52
CA SER A 335 -15.84 -11.29 -7.24
C SER A 335 -16.87 -11.70 -8.30
N PHE A 336 -17.71 -10.76 -8.75
CA PHE A 336 -18.66 -11.00 -9.84
C PHE A 336 -17.93 -11.22 -11.17
N ALA A 337 -16.87 -10.44 -11.44
CA ALA A 337 -16.04 -10.65 -12.62
C ALA A 337 -15.40 -12.04 -12.65
N ALA A 338 -14.89 -12.52 -11.49
CA ALA A 338 -14.40 -13.88 -11.34
C ALA A 338 -15.51 -14.93 -11.57
N GLY A 339 -16.73 -14.69 -11.08
CA GLY A 339 -17.90 -15.52 -11.35
C GLY A 339 -18.24 -15.63 -12.83
N VAL A 340 -18.34 -14.49 -13.53
CA VAL A 340 -18.62 -14.43 -14.97
C VAL A 340 -17.54 -15.19 -15.75
N ALA A 341 -16.28 -14.95 -15.43
CA ALA A 341 -15.16 -15.60 -16.09
C ALA A 341 -15.16 -17.13 -15.88
N THR A 342 -15.30 -17.58 -14.62
CA THR A 342 -15.35 -19.01 -14.28
C THR A 342 -16.51 -19.72 -14.96
N SER A 343 -17.71 -19.11 -15.00
CA SER A 343 -18.87 -19.70 -15.70
C SER A 343 -18.62 -19.86 -17.21
N ILE A 344 -18.02 -18.87 -17.89
CA ILE A 344 -17.64 -19.00 -19.31
C ILE A 344 -16.58 -20.09 -19.51
N MET A 345 -15.59 -20.12 -18.62
CA MET A 345 -14.51 -21.11 -18.71
C MET A 345 -15.08 -22.53 -18.52
N LEU A 346 -15.93 -22.78 -17.53
CA LEU A 346 -16.44 -24.12 -17.26
C LEU A 346 -17.49 -24.57 -18.30
N ASN A 347 -18.23 -23.65 -18.91
CA ASN A 347 -19.29 -23.95 -19.87
C ASN A 347 -18.89 -23.78 -21.35
N SER A 348 -17.70 -24.27 -21.74
CA SER A 348 -17.15 -24.08 -23.10
C SER A 348 -17.93 -24.70 -24.28
N HIS A 349 -19.08 -25.34 -24.01
CA HIS A 349 -20.00 -25.81 -25.04
C HIS A 349 -20.96 -24.72 -25.56
N ASN A 350 -21.03 -23.57 -24.88
CA ASN A 350 -21.88 -22.44 -25.28
C ASN A 350 -21.13 -21.50 -26.24
N HIS A 351 -21.32 -21.69 -27.54
CA HIS A 351 -20.60 -20.96 -28.60
C HIS A 351 -20.97 -19.46 -28.72
N ASN A 352 -22.00 -18.98 -28.02
CA ASN A 352 -22.53 -17.62 -28.17
C ASN A 352 -22.13 -16.64 -27.04
N GLY A 353 -21.22 -17.03 -26.14
CA GLY A 353 -20.83 -16.18 -25.02
C GLY A 353 -21.90 -16.07 -23.93
N GLU A 354 -22.79 -17.06 -23.83
CA GLU A 354 -23.77 -17.15 -22.75
C GLU A 354 -23.08 -17.31 -21.39
N ASN A 355 -23.68 -16.74 -20.35
CA ASN A 355 -23.16 -16.80 -18.98
C ASN A 355 -24.28 -17.16 -18.01
N GLU A 356 -23.99 -17.91 -16.96
CA GLU A 356 -25.00 -18.28 -15.95
C GLU A 356 -25.43 -17.09 -15.09
N PHE A 357 -24.51 -16.16 -14.83
CA PHE A 357 -24.67 -15.09 -13.86
C PHE A 357 -24.96 -13.72 -14.49
N ALA A 358 -24.67 -13.53 -15.77
CA ALA A 358 -24.78 -12.25 -16.45
C ALA A 358 -25.49 -12.34 -17.80
N GLU A 359 -26.19 -11.27 -18.16
CA GLU A 359 -26.58 -10.97 -19.53
C GLU A 359 -25.35 -10.45 -20.29
N MET A 360 -25.11 -10.97 -21.49
CA MET A 360 -23.90 -10.72 -22.26
C MET A 360 -24.25 -10.14 -23.62
N GLU A 361 -23.51 -9.12 -24.06
CA GLU A 361 -23.70 -8.45 -25.36
C GLU A 361 -22.33 -8.17 -25.98
N TYR A 362 -22.19 -8.37 -27.29
CA TYR A 362 -21.00 -7.89 -27.99
C TYR A 362 -21.14 -6.39 -28.29
N MET A 363 -20.21 -5.59 -27.79
CA MET A 363 -20.17 -4.15 -28.03
C MET A 363 -18.87 -3.74 -28.72
N ASN A 364 -18.93 -2.61 -29.42
CA ASN A 364 -17.79 -1.98 -30.07
C ASN A 364 -17.31 -0.83 -29.19
N ILE A 365 -16.20 -1.04 -28.48
CA ILE A 365 -15.72 -0.11 -27.45
C ILE A 365 -14.27 0.30 -27.66
N THR A 366 -13.86 1.36 -26.98
CA THR A 366 -12.47 1.80 -26.86
C THR A 366 -12.25 2.47 -25.50
N VAL A 367 -11.01 2.62 -25.08
CA VAL A 367 -10.65 3.38 -23.87
C VAL A 367 -10.13 4.75 -24.28
N VAL A 368 -10.75 5.81 -23.78
CA VAL A 368 -10.32 7.18 -24.04
C VAL A 368 -9.10 7.49 -23.18
N THR A 369 -8.00 7.88 -23.82
CA THR A 369 -6.73 8.15 -23.11
C THR A 369 -6.39 9.64 -23.00
N SER A 370 -7.05 10.51 -23.78
CA SER A 370 -6.81 11.95 -23.78
C SER A 370 -8.02 12.71 -24.34
N ASN A 371 -8.07 14.01 -24.06
CA ASN A 371 -9.24 14.86 -24.29
C ASN A 371 -9.04 15.84 -25.45
N LYS A 372 -10.09 16.05 -26.24
CA LYS A 372 -10.08 17.02 -27.35
C LYS A 372 -9.94 18.47 -26.86
N PRO A 373 -9.38 19.36 -27.69
CA PRO A 373 -8.91 19.13 -29.05
C PRO A 373 -7.54 18.43 -29.09
N TYR A 374 -7.36 17.56 -30.08
CA TYR A 374 -6.09 16.88 -30.34
C TYR A 374 -5.11 17.84 -31.04
N ARG A 375 -3.79 17.59 -30.89
CA ARG A 375 -2.67 18.45 -31.34
C ARG A 375 -2.45 19.71 -30.51
N ILE A 376 -2.89 19.72 -29.26
CA ILE A 376 -2.53 20.76 -28.31
C ILE A 376 -1.38 20.26 -27.44
N HIS A 377 -0.35 21.08 -27.34
CA HIS A 377 0.78 20.91 -26.42
C HIS A 377 0.64 21.92 -25.29
N ASP A 378 0.01 21.50 -24.19
CA ASP A 378 -0.20 22.33 -22.99
C ASP A 378 0.62 21.84 -21.79
N GLY A 379 1.52 20.87 -22.00
CA GLY A 379 2.37 20.28 -20.97
C GLY A 379 1.68 19.18 -20.17
N SER A 380 0.42 18.87 -20.47
CA SER A 380 -0.34 17.85 -19.75
C SER A 380 -0.02 16.42 -20.18
N ASN A 381 0.58 16.24 -21.37
CA ASN A 381 0.73 14.95 -22.03
C ASN A 381 2.20 14.60 -22.34
N PRO A 382 2.91 13.99 -21.38
CA PRO A 382 4.32 13.57 -21.52
C PRO A 382 4.63 12.58 -22.65
N PHE A 383 3.62 12.03 -23.32
CA PHE A 383 3.86 11.24 -24.53
C PHE A 383 4.24 12.11 -25.74
N PHE A 384 3.91 13.40 -25.72
CA PHE A 384 4.14 14.33 -26.82
C PHE A 384 4.96 15.57 -26.41
N ASP A 385 4.79 16.07 -25.18
CA ASP A 385 5.26 17.41 -24.80
C ASP A 385 6.76 17.48 -24.44
N ASP A 386 7.33 16.39 -23.95
CA ASP A 386 8.68 16.38 -23.36
C ASP A 386 9.78 15.87 -24.31
N CYS A 387 9.48 15.56 -25.58
CA CYS A 387 10.40 14.88 -26.49
C CYS A 387 10.41 15.44 -27.92
N GLY A 388 11.55 15.35 -28.61
CA GLY A 388 11.68 15.71 -30.04
C GLY A 388 10.89 14.79 -30.99
N ALA A 389 10.33 13.69 -30.49
CA ALA A 389 9.40 12.79 -31.17
C ALA A 389 8.44 12.14 -30.14
N PRO A 390 7.18 11.81 -30.52
CA PRO A 390 6.24 11.16 -29.60
C PRO A 390 6.69 9.77 -29.12
N LYS A 391 6.48 9.48 -27.83
CA LYS A 391 6.76 8.16 -27.25
C LYS A 391 5.93 7.07 -27.89
N PHE A 392 6.45 5.84 -27.90
CA PHE A 392 5.80 4.64 -28.44
C PHE A 392 5.31 4.77 -29.90
N ASN A 393 5.92 5.67 -30.68
CA ASN A 393 5.55 5.99 -32.06
C ASN A 393 4.08 6.44 -32.20
N LEU A 394 3.54 7.12 -31.19
CA LEU A 394 2.18 7.66 -31.23
C LEU A 394 2.07 8.77 -32.29
N LYS A 395 0.92 8.82 -32.97
CA LYS A 395 0.69 9.80 -34.06
C LYS A 395 0.09 11.10 -33.53
N GLU A 396 0.63 12.23 -33.97
CA GLU A 396 0.04 13.54 -33.74
C GLU A 396 -1.35 13.66 -34.39
N GLY A 397 -2.30 14.24 -33.66
CA GLY A 397 -3.71 14.30 -34.05
C GLY A 397 -4.48 13.00 -33.86
N GLY A 398 -3.85 11.95 -33.32
CA GLY A 398 -4.53 10.73 -32.88
C GLY A 398 -5.24 10.90 -31.54
N VAL A 399 -6.02 9.88 -31.14
CA VAL A 399 -6.83 9.86 -29.90
C VAL A 399 -6.02 9.98 -28.61
N HIS A 400 -4.69 9.84 -28.69
CA HIS A 400 -3.76 9.99 -27.59
C HIS A 400 -3.14 11.38 -27.49
N SER A 401 -3.32 12.25 -28.49
CA SER A 401 -2.60 13.54 -28.65
C SER A 401 -3.38 14.75 -28.16
N GLY A 402 -4.24 14.56 -27.16
CA GLY A 402 -5.01 15.62 -26.52
C GLY A 402 -4.50 15.95 -25.13
N HIS A 403 -5.28 16.75 -24.41
CA HIS A 403 -5.04 17.06 -23.00
C HIS A 403 -5.23 15.80 -22.14
N VAL A 404 -4.31 15.52 -21.23
CA VAL A 404 -4.42 14.43 -20.26
C VAL A 404 -4.60 15.02 -18.88
N GLN A 405 -5.61 14.57 -18.14
CA GLN A 405 -5.93 15.12 -16.82
C GLN A 405 -4.70 15.12 -15.91
N THR A 406 -4.28 16.28 -15.40
CA THR A 406 -3.04 16.48 -14.62
C THR A 406 -3.20 16.30 -13.11
N GLY A 407 -4.44 16.27 -12.62
CA GLY A 407 -4.77 16.01 -11.22
C GLY A 407 -6.27 16.12 -10.95
N LEU A 408 -6.67 16.03 -9.68
CA LEU A 408 -8.08 16.06 -9.25
C LEU A 408 -8.84 17.31 -9.69
N ARG A 409 -8.18 18.46 -9.59
CA ARG A 409 -8.76 19.80 -9.82
C ARG A 409 -8.19 20.45 -11.06
N ASP A 410 -7.86 19.64 -12.07
CA ASP A 410 -7.37 20.14 -13.34
C ASP A 410 -8.31 21.23 -13.90
N PRO A 411 -7.84 22.48 -14.07
CA PRO A 411 -8.66 23.57 -14.57
C PRO A 411 -9.21 23.31 -15.97
N PHE A 412 -8.50 22.54 -16.79
CA PHE A 412 -9.03 22.12 -18.09
C PHE A 412 -10.28 21.26 -17.87
N CYS A 413 -10.25 20.28 -16.98
CA CYS A 413 -11.35 19.32 -16.81
C CYS A 413 -12.62 19.91 -16.17
N ILE A 414 -12.49 20.98 -15.38
CA ILE A 414 -13.60 21.56 -14.61
C ILE A 414 -14.53 22.39 -15.49
N VAL A 415 -15.84 22.15 -15.36
CA VAL A 415 -16.89 22.95 -16.00
C VAL A 415 -17.71 23.70 -14.94
N LYS A 416 -17.88 25.01 -15.09
CA LYS A 416 -18.70 25.81 -14.15
C LYS A 416 -20.15 25.34 -14.19
N ASN A 417 -20.71 25.00 -13.02
CA ASN A 417 -22.11 24.55 -12.85
C ASN A 417 -22.48 23.31 -13.69
N GLY A 418 -21.51 22.46 -14.02
CA GLY A 418 -21.72 21.24 -14.81
C GLY A 418 -20.84 20.08 -14.34
N LYS A 419 -21.01 18.91 -14.94
CA LYS A 419 -20.12 17.76 -14.75
C LYS A 419 -18.78 18.01 -15.44
N GLY A 420 -17.71 17.40 -14.92
CA GLY A 420 -16.39 17.50 -15.52
C GLY A 420 -16.37 17.00 -16.97
N LYS A 421 -15.51 17.58 -17.80
CA LYS A 421 -15.42 17.25 -19.23
C LYS A 421 -14.29 16.28 -19.59
N CYS A 422 -13.43 15.91 -18.65
CA CYS A 422 -12.38 14.93 -18.92
C CYS A 422 -12.93 13.50 -18.97
N GLN A 423 -12.26 12.68 -19.76
CA GLN A 423 -12.68 11.34 -20.15
C GLN A 423 -11.53 10.34 -20.10
N ASP A 424 -10.38 10.68 -19.50
CA ASP A 424 -9.27 9.76 -19.25
C ASP A 424 -9.80 8.49 -18.59
N GLY A 425 -9.58 7.31 -19.20
CA GLY A 425 -10.07 6.03 -18.69
C GLY A 425 -11.54 5.73 -18.99
N TYR A 426 -12.27 6.60 -19.72
CA TYR A 426 -13.64 6.31 -20.13
C TYR A 426 -13.67 5.16 -21.15
N THR A 427 -14.47 4.13 -20.85
CA THR A 427 -14.72 3.03 -21.78
C THR A 427 -15.89 3.39 -22.71
N ALA A 428 -15.58 4.04 -23.83
CA ALA A 428 -16.58 4.59 -24.73
C ALA A 428 -17.04 3.58 -25.78
N GLU A 429 -18.35 3.51 -26.01
CA GLU A 429 -18.90 2.86 -27.20
C GLU A 429 -18.64 3.73 -28.43
N VAL A 430 -18.05 3.15 -29.49
CA VAL A 430 -17.61 3.88 -30.67
C VAL A 430 -17.89 3.13 -31.96
N THR A 431 -18.08 3.88 -33.05
CA THR A 431 -18.16 3.35 -34.41
C THR A 431 -16.95 3.83 -35.21
N GLY A 432 -16.17 2.91 -35.79
CA GLY A 432 -14.99 3.26 -36.59
C GLY A 432 -13.80 2.33 -36.38
N LEU A 433 -12.62 2.79 -36.81
CA LEU A 433 -11.37 2.00 -36.79
C LEU A 433 -10.84 1.73 -35.38
N GLU A 434 -11.17 2.59 -34.41
CA GLU A 434 -10.77 2.46 -33.02
C GLU A 434 -11.68 1.52 -32.22
N ALA A 435 -12.72 0.96 -32.84
CA ALA A 435 -13.67 0.07 -32.19
C ALA A 435 -13.08 -1.34 -32.05
N VAL A 436 -13.00 -1.82 -30.81
CA VAL A 436 -12.71 -3.22 -30.49
C VAL A 436 -14.01 -3.91 -30.15
N ARG A 437 -14.28 -5.04 -30.81
CA ARG A 437 -15.45 -5.87 -30.51
C ARG A 437 -15.16 -6.73 -29.27
N VAL A 438 -15.86 -6.45 -28.18
CA VAL A 438 -15.66 -7.06 -26.87
C VAL A 438 -16.95 -7.69 -26.39
N LEU A 439 -16.87 -8.84 -25.70
CA LEU A 439 -18.02 -9.43 -25.02
C LEU A 439 -18.21 -8.73 -23.67
N VAL A 440 -19.33 -8.05 -23.48
CA VAL A 440 -19.58 -7.18 -22.32
C VAL A 440 -20.72 -7.76 -21.48
N ALA A 441 -20.51 -7.90 -20.18
CA ALA A 441 -21.60 -8.15 -19.23
C ALA A 441 -22.41 -6.87 -19.04
N THR A 442 -23.73 -6.93 -19.25
CA THR A 442 -24.60 -5.74 -19.20
C THR A 442 -25.47 -5.68 -17.95
N ARG A 443 -25.71 -6.83 -17.31
CA ARG A 443 -26.57 -6.96 -16.13
C ARG A 443 -26.32 -8.29 -15.43
N ALA A 444 -26.37 -8.32 -14.11
CA ALA A 444 -26.44 -9.53 -13.31
C ALA A 444 -27.83 -10.16 -13.39
N LYS A 445 -27.89 -11.46 -13.70
CA LYS A 445 -29.13 -12.22 -13.85
C LYS A 445 -29.88 -12.36 -12.52
N PRO A 446 -31.22 -12.29 -12.54
CA PRO A 446 -32.02 -12.59 -11.36
C PRO A 446 -31.82 -14.06 -10.94
N SER A 447 -32.04 -14.34 -9.66
CA SER A 447 -32.06 -15.71 -9.16
C SER A 447 -33.13 -16.54 -9.90
N GLN A 448 -32.77 -17.77 -10.29
CA GLN A 448 -33.73 -18.71 -10.89
C GLN A 448 -34.70 -19.30 -9.87
N GLU A 449 -34.35 -19.25 -8.58
CA GLU A 449 -35.20 -19.75 -7.49
C GLU A 449 -36.24 -18.70 -7.08
N THR A 450 -37.50 -18.95 -7.40
CA THR A 450 -38.63 -18.06 -7.11
C THR A 450 -38.86 -17.80 -5.61
N ASN A 451 -38.33 -18.65 -4.72
CA ASN A 451 -38.47 -18.53 -3.27
C ASN A 451 -37.18 -18.11 -2.54
N SER A 452 -36.07 -17.89 -3.26
CA SER A 452 -34.80 -17.47 -2.65
C SER A 452 -34.90 -16.04 -2.10
N SER A 453 -34.36 -15.81 -0.90
CA SER A 453 -34.22 -14.45 -0.33
C SER A 453 -33.18 -13.60 -1.07
N LEU A 454 -32.25 -14.26 -1.76
CA LEU A 454 -31.21 -13.65 -2.61
C LEU A 454 -31.74 -13.52 -4.04
N ASP A 455 -31.73 -12.30 -4.56
CA ASP A 455 -32.38 -11.92 -5.81
C ASP A 455 -31.44 -11.96 -7.04
N ARG A 456 -30.19 -12.41 -6.88
CA ARG A 456 -29.22 -12.61 -7.96
C ARG A 456 -28.64 -14.00 -7.90
N GLU A 457 -28.48 -14.62 -9.07
CA GLU A 457 -27.96 -15.98 -9.21
C GLU A 457 -26.53 -16.11 -8.64
N PHE A 458 -25.70 -15.09 -8.89
CA PHE A 458 -24.32 -15.12 -8.42
C PHE A 458 -24.16 -15.11 -6.89
N TYR A 459 -25.10 -14.51 -6.14
CA TYR A 459 -25.02 -14.52 -4.67
C TYR A 459 -24.99 -15.94 -4.11
N MET A 460 -25.83 -16.82 -4.66
CA MET A 460 -25.86 -18.23 -4.28
C MET A 460 -24.55 -18.92 -4.67
N SER A 461 -24.10 -18.75 -5.91
CA SER A 461 -22.82 -19.31 -6.38
C SER A 461 -21.64 -18.90 -5.50
N PHE A 462 -21.54 -17.61 -5.16
CA PHE A 462 -20.48 -17.06 -4.32
C PHE A 462 -20.50 -17.66 -2.91
N LEU A 463 -21.65 -17.61 -2.23
CA LEU A 463 -21.79 -18.15 -0.87
C LEU A 463 -21.54 -19.66 -0.84
N CYS A 464 -22.13 -20.42 -1.77
CA CYS A 464 -21.91 -21.85 -1.86
C CYS A 464 -20.43 -22.16 -2.11
N THR A 465 -19.77 -21.47 -3.02
CA THR A 465 -18.36 -21.71 -3.37
C THR A 465 -17.44 -21.48 -2.19
N LEU A 466 -17.55 -20.33 -1.52
CA LEU A 466 -16.70 -20.04 -0.36
C LEU A 466 -16.93 -21.04 0.79
N ASN A 467 -18.17 -21.47 1.00
CA ASN A 467 -18.54 -22.37 2.10
C ASN A 467 -18.33 -23.86 1.82
N ARG A 468 -17.96 -24.26 0.60
CA ARG A 468 -17.68 -25.68 0.28
C ARG A 468 -16.53 -26.21 1.14
N PRO A 469 -16.59 -27.45 1.68
CA PRO A 469 -15.49 -28.01 2.45
C PRO A 469 -14.26 -28.34 1.57
N GLN A 470 -14.45 -28.59 0.27
CA GLN A 470 -13.36 -28.83 -0.66
C GLN A 470 -12.50 -27.57 -0.82
N HIS A 471 -11.18 -27.77 -0.92
CA HIS A 471 -10.19 -26.69 -1.06
C HIS A 471 -10.27 -25.60 0.03
N THR A 472 -10.85 -25.90 1.20
CA THR A 472 -10.88 -24.94 2.31
C THR A 472 -9.50 -24.65 2.87
N GLY A 473 -9.33 -23.45 3.45
CA GLY A 473 -8.11 -23.03 4.11
C GLY A 473 -7.62 -24.06 5.13
N ARG A 474 -6.30 -24.30 5.14
CA ARG A 474 -5.64 -25.26 6.03
C ARG A 474 -5.17 -24.61 7.33
N PHE A 475 -5.95 -23.69 7.89
CA PHE A 475 -5.44 -22.90 8.99
C PHE A 475 -6.50 -22.25 9.89
N SER A 476 -6.42 -22.54 11.19
CA SER A 476 -6.89 -21.62 12.23
C SER A 476 -5.76 -21.29 13.19
N PHE A 477 -5.54 -20.01 13.45
CA PHE A 477 -4.49 -19.52 14.35
C PHE A 477 -4.64 -20.13 15.76
N ARG A 478 -5.87 -20.17 16.28
CA ARG A 478 -6.18 -20.78 17.58
C ARG A 478 -6.04 -22.30 17.57
N SER A 479 -6.31 -22.95 16.44
CA SER A 479 -6.14 -24.41 16.32
C SER A 479 -4.67 -24.83 16.24
N GLN A 480 -3.81 -24.01 15.59
CA GLN A 480 -2.38 -24.28 15.47
C GLN A 480 -1.64 -24.02 16.79
N PHE A 481 -2.14 -23.08 17.57
CA PHE A 481 -1.52 -22.59 18.79
C PHE A 481 -2.45 -22.82 20.00
N PRO A 482 -2.39 -24.01 20.63
CA PRO A 482 -3.26 -24.36 21.76
C PRO A 482 -3.15 -23.39 22.96
N TYR A 483 -2.01 -22.71 23.07
CA TYR A 483 -1.70 -21.75 24.14
C TYR A 483 -1.75 -20.30 23.67
N TYR A 484 -2.34 -20.03 22.50
CA TYR A 484 -2.52 -18.66 22.00
C TYR A 484 -3.27 -17.79 23.01
N LYS A 485 -2.67 -16.65 23.35
CA LYS A 485 -3.29 -15.58 24.14
C LYS A 485 -2.81 -14.23 23.65
N GLU A 486 -3.73 -13.28 23.61
CA GLU A 486 -3.41 -11.86 23.44
C GLU A 486 -2.98 -11.30 24.79
N VAL A 487 -1.69 -11.00 24.92
CA VAL A 487 -1.09 -10.49 26.15
C VAL A 487 -0.44 -9.15 25.85
N LEU A 488 -0.65 -8.16 26.71
CA LEU A 488 0.09 -6.89 26.65
C LEU A 488 1.23 -6.93 27.66
N TYR A 489 2.43 -6.56 27.23
CA TYR A 489 3.59 -6.44 28.09
C TYR A 489 3.81 -4.98 28.46
N LYS A 490 3.46 -4.66 29.71
CA LYS A 490 3.64 -3.32 30.28
C LYS A 490 4.63 -3.40 31.44
N PRO A 491 5.61 -2.48 31.52
CA PRO A 491 6.56 -2.48 32.62
C PRO A 491 5.90 -1.93 33.90
N ASP A 492 6.35 -2.44 35.05
CA ASP A 492 6.15 -1.79 36.35
C ASP A 492 7.47 -1.13 36.77
N PHE A 493 7.47 0.20 36.86
CA PHE A 493 8.65 0.97 37.24
C PHE A 493 8.82 1.12 38.76
N GLY A 494 7.84 0.67 39.57
CA GLY A 494 7.90 0.73 41.02
C GLY A 494 8.17 2.12 41.56
N SER A 495 9.16 2.26 42.44
CA SER A 495 9.57 3.54 43.05
C SER A 495 10.63 4.32 42.26
N LYS A 496 10.95 3.91 41.03
CA LYS A 496 11.95 4.60 40.22
C LYS A 496 11.48 6.01 39.85
N THR A 497 12.36 6.99 40.03
CA THR A 497 12.15 8.33 39.50
C THR A 497 12.31 8.30 37.99
N LEU A 498 11.26 8.67 37.27
CA LEU A 498 11.28 8.72 35.81
C LEU A 498 12.06 9.94 35.34
N GLY A 499 12.84 9.76 34.29
CA GLY A 499 13.66 10.80 33.68
C GLY A 499 12.85 11.80 32.86
N LYS A 500 13.55 12.53 31.99
CA LYS A 500 12.98 13.60 31.17
C LYS A 500 11.82 13.07 30.28
N PRO A 501 10.63 13.69 30.27
CA PRO A 501 9.54 13.29 29.38
C PRO A 501 9.92 13.52 27.91
N VAL A 502 9.89 12.46 27.11
CA VAL A 502 10.23 12.48 25.68
C VAL A 502 9.06 12.01 24.83
N VAL A 503 8.80 12.72 23.74
CA VAL A 503 7.96 12.27 22.62
C VAL A 503 8.86 12.06 21.41
N PHE A 504 8.70 10.93 20.73
CA PHE A 504 9.46 10.61 19.53
C PHE A 504 8.56 10.70 18.30
N ASP A 505 8.86 11.64 17.40
CA ASP A 505 8.18 11.85 16.13
C ASP A 505 9.02 11.26 14.99
N MET A 506 8.49 10.24 14.32
CA MET A 506 9.24 9.41 13.36
C MET A 506 8.44 9.13 12.09
N ASP A 507 9.12 9.00 10.94
CA ASP A 507 8.50 8.67 9.65
C ASP A 507 8.73 7.20 9.23
N MET A 508 9.03 6.34 10.21
CA MET A 508 9.09 4.89 10.06
C MET A 508 10.18 4.41 9.08
N SER A 509 11.27 5.17 8.91
CA SER A 509 12.44 4.69 8.20
C SER A 509 13.16 3.57 8.97
N ALA A 510 14.08 2.87 8.30
CA ALA A 510 14.94 1.90 8.98
C ALA A 510 15.78 2.53 10.12
N GLY A 511 16.17 3.81 9.95
CA GLY A 511 16.88 4.58 10.95
C GLY A 511 16.04 4.83 12.20
N ASP A 512 14.74 5.07 12.03
CA ASP A 512 13.82 5.29 13.14
C ASP A 512 13.60 4.06 14.00
N PHE A 513 13.43 2.90 13.38
CA PHE A 513 13.30 1.66 14.15
C PHE A 513 14.58 1.37 14.96
N LEU A 514 15.75 1.66 14.41
CA LEU A 514 17.04 1.56 15.11
C LEU A 514 17.17 2.60 16.25
N ALA A 515 16.72 3.83 16.00
CA ALA A 515 16.65 4.90 17.00
C ALA A 515 15.69 4.54 18.14
N LEU A 516 14.53 3.96 17.81
CA LEU A 516 13.54 3.51 18.78
C LEU A 516 14.10 2.41 19.68
N PHE A 517 14.76 1.39 19.12
CA PHE A 517 15.46 0.39 19.93
C PHE A 517 16.44 1.05 20.90
N TYR A 518 17.25 2.00 20.45
CA TYR A 518 18.17 2.72 21.32
C TYR A 518 17.43 3.45 22.44
N LEU A 519 16.39 4.24 22.14
CA LEU A 519 15.61 4.99 23.13
C LEU A 519 14.94 4.07 24.17
N LEU A 520 14.41 2.92 23.75
CA LEU A 520 13.80 1.94 24.66
C LEU A 520 14.83 1.25 25.56
N LYS A 521 16.09 1.22 25.14
CA LYS A 521 17.21 0.68 25.93
C LYS A 521 17.78 1.69 26.91
N VAL A 522 17.67 2.99 26.65
CA VAL A 522 18.14 4.03 27.59
C VAL A 522 17.40 3.86 28.93
N PRO A 523 18.10 3.94 30.08
CA PRO A 523 17.45 3.81 31.39
C PRO A 523 16.28 4.78 31.54
N VAL A 524 15.15 4.30 32.06
CA VAL A 524 13.94 5.12 32.26
C VAL A 524 14.14 6.29 33.22
N GLU A 525 15.18 6.22 34.06
CA GLU A 525 15.62 7.28 34.96
C GLU A 525 16.31 8.44 34.21
N VAL A 526 16.78 8.21 32.98
CA VAL A 526 17.41 9.22 32.11
C VAL A 526 16.37 9.85 31.18
N ILE A 527 15.63 9.02 30.44
CA ILE A 527 14.51 9.47 29.61
C ILE A 527 13.26 8.65 29.90
N ASN A 528 12.12 9.32 29.92
CA ASN A 528 10.81 8.69 29.97
C ASN A 528 10.15 8.86 28.60
N LEU A 529 10.30 7.87 27.71
CA LEU A 529 9.61 7.88 26.42
C LEU A 529 8.10 7.69 26.66
N LYS A 530 7.35 8.78 26.56
CA LYS A 530 5.92 8.88 26.87
C LYS A 530 5.04 8.45 25.70
N ALA A 531 5.44 8.82 24.48
CA ALA A 531 4.67 8.53 23.27
C ALA A 531 5.55 8.51 22.03
N ILE A 532 5.03 7.84 21.01
CA ILE A 532 5.50 7.90 19.64
C ILE A 532 4.42 8.59 18.81
N ILE A 533 4.83 9.52 17.96
CA ILE A 533 3.98 10.14 16.94
C ILE A 533 4.58 9.75 15.59
N VAL A 534 3.71 9.39 14.66
CA VAL A 534 4.12 8.86 13.36
C VAL A 534 3.83 9.89 12.28
N SER A 535 4.78 10.16 11.39
CA SER A 535 4.66 11.00 10.20
C SER A 535 4.59 10.15 8.94
N PRO A 536 3.39 9.78 8.44
CA PRO A 536 3.25 9.00 7.19
C PRO A 536 3.65 9.77 5.92
N THR A 537 4.09 11.01 6.05
CA THR A 537 4.56 11.87 4.96
C THR A 537 6.03 11.64 4.57
N GLY A 538 6.71 10.67 5.23
CA GLY A 538 8.11 10.34 4.97
C GLY A 538 8.34 8.93 4.42
N TRP A 539 9.35 8.22 4.93
CA TRP A 539 9.92 7.03 4.28
C TRP A 539 9.07 5.76 4.26
N ALA A 540 7.93 5.71 4.94
CA ALA A 540 7.01 4.57 4.90
C ALA A 540 5.53 4.99 4.90
N ASN A 541 4.67 4.13 4.35
CA ASN A 541 3.23 4.34 4.31
C ASN A 541 2.59 4.16 5.70
N ALA A 542 1.40 4.74 5.88
CA ALA A 542 0.73 4.80 7.19
C ALA A 542 0.47 3.43 7.84
N ALA A 543 0.20 2.40 7.05
CA ALA A 543 -0.05 1.04 7.56
C ALA A 543 1.18 0.40 8.23
N THR A 544 2.38 0.96 8.03
CA THR A 544 3.62 0.54 8.70
C THR A 544 3.60 0.79 10.21
N ILE A 545 2.63 1.56 10.74
CA ILE A 545 2.40 1.74 12.18
C ILE A 545 2.28 0.40 12.93
N ASP A 546 1.78 -0.64 12.26
CA ASP A 546 1.69 -2.00 12.77
C ASP A 546 3.05 -2.62 13.13
N VAL A 547 4.14 -2.19 12.50
CA VAL A 547 5.52 -2.62 12.81
C VAL A 547 6.01 -1.96 14.10
N ILE A 548 5.56 -0.73 14.41
CA ILE A 548 5.87 -0.07 15.68
C ILE A 548 5.24 -0.85 16.84
N TYR A 549 3.99 -1.30 16.69
CA TYR A 549 3.34 -2.13 17.69
C TYR A 549 4.08 -3.44 17.94
N ASP A 550 4.52 -4.12 16.88
CA ASP A 550 5.31 -5.35 17.00
C ASP A 550 6.65 -5.12 17.71
N LEU A 551 7.34 -4.00 17.44
CA LEU A 551 8.59 -3.63 18.12
C LEU A 551 8.36 -3.28 19.59
N LEU A 552 7.35 -2.47 19.91
CA LEU A 552 7.00 -2.15 21.30
C LEU A 552 6.64 -3.40 22.09
N HIS A 553 5.92 -4.32 21.46
CA HIS A 553 5.56 -5.61 22.03
C HIS A 553 6.80 -6.47 22.29
N MET A 554 7.73 -6.55 21.33
CA MET A 554 9.05 -7.19 21.49
C MET A 554 9.78 -6.66 22.72
N MET A 555 9.81 -5.34 22.90
CA MET A 555 10.53 -4.65 23.96
C MET A 555 9.78 -4.59 25.31
N GLY A 556 8.55 -5.13 25.38
CA GLY A 556 7.75 -5.11 26.59
C GLY A 556 7.26 -3.72 26.98
N ARG A 557 6.97 -2.88 25.98
CA ARG A 557 6.60 -1.47 26.13
C ARG A 557 5.24 -1.17 25.47
N ASP A 558 4.27 -2.06 25.65
CA ASP A 558 2.88 -1.86 25.20
C ASP A 558 2.16 -0.72 25.96
N ASP A 559 2.81 -0.11 26.95
CA ASP A 559 2.37 1.10 27.66
C ASP A 559 2.49 2.38 26.81
N ILE A 560 3.41 2.41 25.83
CA ILE A 560 3.68 3.60 25.02
C ILE A 560 2.56 3.80 23.99
N GLN A 561 1.93 4.97 24.04
CA GLN A 561 0.92 5.38 23.05
C GLN A 561 1.58 5.71 21.70
N VAL A 562 0.93 5.33 20.61
CA VAL A 562 1.37 5.62 19.23
C VAL A 562 0.27 6.40 18.53
N GLY A 563 0.57 7.63 18.13
CA GLY A 563 -0.37 8.53 17.46
C GLY A 563 -0.11 8.58 15.96
N LEU A 564 -1.15 8.35 15.15
CA LEU A 564 -1.09 8.50 13.70
C LEU A 564 -1.17 9.99 13.35
N GLY A 565 -0.13 10.51 12.72
CA GLY A 565 -0.07 11.86 12.19
C GLY A 565 -0.89 12.05 10.92
N ASP A 566 -0.82 13.26 10.39
CA ASP A 566 -1.53 13.59 9.16
C ASP A 566 -0.87 12.92 7.95
N LEU A 567 -1.71 12.56 6.98
CA LEU A 567 -1.32 11.77 5.81
C LEU A 567 -0.75 12.62 4.66
N PHE A 568 -0.89 13.93 4.77
CA PHE A 568 -0.41 14.91 3.79
C PHE A 568 0.45 15.95 4.47
N ALA A 569 1.49 16.38 3.74
CA ALA A 569 2.26 17.57 4.10
C ALA A 569 1.33 18.79 4.17
N MET A 570 1.76 19.82 4.89
CA MET A 570 1.01 21.07 5.02
C MET A 570 0.63 21.63 3.65
N ASN A 571 -0.65 21.96 3.48
CA ASN A 571 -1.26 22.51 2.25
C ASN A 571 -1.28 21.58 1.02
N GLN A 572 -1.13 20.25 1.18
CA GLN A 572 -1.25 19.29 0.07
C GLN A 572 -2.58 18.53 0.02
N SER A 573 -3.37 18.55 1.10
CA SER A 573 -4.72 17.95 1.09
C SER A 573 -5.67 18.74 0.19
N ASP A 574 -6.55 18.06 -0.55
CA ASP A 574 -7.57 18.71 -1.36
C ASP A 574 -8.52 19.54 -0.45
N PRO A 575 -8.77 20.83 -0.78
CA PRO A 575 -9.59 21.70 0.07
C PRO A 575 -11.06 21.27 0.21
N SER A 576 -11.58 20.53 -0.77
CA SER A 576 -12.98 20.08 -0.78
C SER A 576 -13.18 18.66 -0.27
N PHE A 577 -12.13 17.83 -0.31
CA PHE A 577 -12.14 16.48 0.24
C PHE A 577 -10.75 16.10 0.77
N SER A 578 -10.49 16.41 2.05
CA SER A 578 -9.15 16.30 2.66
C SER A 578 -8.56 14.89 2.75
N ALA A 579 -9.35 13.85 2.43
CA ALA A 579 -8.87 12.46 2.39
C ALA A 579 -8.00 12.16 1.15
N VAL A 580 -8.05 13.03 0.14
CA VAL A 580 -7.17 13.01 -1.04
C VAL A 580 -6.32 14.28 -1.09
N GLY A 581 -5.30 14.30 -1.95
CA GLY A 581 -4.37 15.42 -2.04
C GLY A 581 -3.26 15.21 -3.06
N ASP A 582 -2.38 16.19 -3.18
CA ASP A 582 -1.20 16.12 -4.03
C ASP A 582 -0.07 15.30 -3.39
N CYS A 583 0.91 14.90 -4.22
CA CYS A 583 2.12 14.18 -3.80
C CYS A 583 3.39 14.94 -4.19
N LYS A 584 3.33 16.27 -4.26
CA LYS A 584 4.37 17.10 -4.88
C LYS A 584 5.77 16.85 -4.32
N TYR A 585 5.89 16.62 -3.02
CA TYR A 585 7.20 16.37 -2.38
C TYR A 585 7.44 14.88 -2.13
N ILE A 586 6.41 14.13 -1.71
CA ILE A 586 6.55 12.70 -1.39
C ILE A 586 6.90 11.84 -2.62
N LYS A 587 6.60 12.32 -3.84
CA LYS A 587 7.06 11.72 -5.11
C LYS A 587 8.57 11.47 -5.16
N ALA A 588 9.36 12.21 -4.36
CA ALA A 588 10.81 12.06 -4.31
C ALA A 588 11.25 10.73 -3.71
N ILE A 589 10.37 10.00 -3.01
CA ILE A 589 10.67 8.69 -2.47
C ILE A 589 10.33 7.63 -3.53
N PRO A 590 11.27 6.76 -3.92
CA PRO A 590 10.98 5.69 -4.85
C PRO A 590 9.86 4.75 -4.34
N HIS A 591 8.97 4.30 -5.21
CA HIS A 591 7.97 3.29 -4.83
C HIS A 591 8.57 1.88 -4.62
N GLY A 592 9.54 1.50 -5.46
CA GLY A 592 10.16 0.17 -5.45
C GLY A 592 11.40 0.08 -4.56
N SER A 593 12.46 -0.52 -5.11
CA SER A 593 13.73 -0.76 -4.43
C SER A 593 14.34 0.53 -3.87
N GLY A 594 14.73 0.49 -2.60
CA GLY A 594 15.34 1.60 -1.87
C GLY A 594 14.35 2.64 -1.35
N GLY A 595 13.04 2.45 -1.50
CA GLY A 595 12.00 3.36 -1.01
C GLY A 595 10.84 2.64 -0.32
N PHE A 596 9.59 3.00 -0.64
CA PHE A 596 8.39 2.61 0.12
C PHE A 596 8.26 1.09 0.32
N LEU A 597 8.37 0.30 -0.74
CA LEU A 597 8.30 -1.17 -0.67
C LEU A 597 9.29 -1.75 0.35
N ASP A 598 10.52 -1.23 0.37
CA ASP A 598 11.53 -1.71 1.31
C ASP A 598 11.30 -1.20 2.73
N SER A 599 10.92 0.06 2.92
CA SER A 599 10.62 0.62 4.23
C SER A 599 9.41 -0.05 4.91
N ASP A 600 8.31 -0.23 4.18
CA ASP A 600 7.06 -0.82 4.69
C ASP A 600 7.26 -2.26 5.19
N THR A 601 8.21 -2.97 4.57
CA THR A 601 8.56 -4.35 4.94
C THR A 601 9.76 -4.44 5.88
N LEU A 602 10.33 -3.29 6.25
CA LEU A 602 11.60 -3.16 6.95
C LEU A 602 12.69 -4.04 6.32
N TYR A 603 12.84 -3.91 5.01
CA TYR A 603 13.79 -4.65 4.17
C TYR A 603 13.62 -6.17 4.29
N GLY A 604 12.37 -6.62 4.47
CA GLY A 604 11.98 -8.02 4.67
C GLY A 604 12.16 -8.56 6.09
N LEU A 605 12.45 -7.70 7.08
CA LEU A 605 12.61 -8.06 8.49
C LEU A 605 11.38 -7.78 9.35
N ALA A 606 10.38 -7.02 8.89
CA ALA A 606 9.18 -6.74 9.69
C ALA A 606 8.51 -8.04 10.19
N ARG A 607 8.49 -9.08 9.35
CA ARG A 607 7.91 -10.40 9.69
C ARG A 607 8.70 -11.21 10.72
N THR A 608 9.89 -10.77 11.14
CA THR A 608 10.64 -11.45 12.22
C THR A 608 10.27 -10.93 13.60
N LEU A 609 9.65 -9.75 13.70
CA LEU A 609 9.17 -9.21 14.96
C LEU A 609 7.96 -10.02 15.47
N PRO A 610 7.80 -10.17 16.80
CA PRO A 610 6.61 -10.80 17.36
C PRO A 610 5.36 -9.98 17.02
N ARG A 611 4.22 -10.66 16.86
CA ARG A 611 2.94 -10.01 16.56
C ARG A 611 2.36 -9.40 17.83
N SER A 612 2.15 -8.09 17.83
CA SER A 612 1.42 -7.42 18.90
C SER A 612 -0.08 -7.73 18.82
N PRO A 613 -0.78 -7.82 19.97
CA PRO A 613 -2.25 -7.76 19.96
C PRO A 613 -2.76 -6.35 19.60
N ARG A 614 -1.92 -5.31 19.72
CA ARG A 614 -2.21 -3.96 19.20
C ARG A 614 -2.03 -3.98 17.68
N ARG A 615 -2.89 -3.24 16.99
CA ARG A 615 -2.91 -3.13 15.54
C ARG A 615 -3.61 -1.85 15.14
N TYR A 616 -3.40 -1.44 13.90
CA TYR A 616 -4.27 -0.46 13.28
C TYR A 616 -5.72 -0.93 13.36
N THR A 617 -6.59 -0.01 13.77
CA THR A 617 -8.04 -0.20 13.79
C THR A 617 -8.66 1.10 13.30
N ALA A 618 -9.45 1.04 12.24
CA ALA A 618 -10.09 2.22 11.67
C ALA A 618 -11.04 2.89 12.68
N GLU A 619 -11.31 4.18 12.43
CA GLU A 619 -11.98 5.10 13.35
C GLU A 619 -13.33 4.60 13.91
N ASN A 620 -14.05 3.74 13.17
CA ASN A 620 -15.41 3.27 13.50
C ASN A 620 -15.49 1.75 13.80
N SER A 621 -14.41 1.10 14.26
CA SER A 621 -14.28 -0.36 14.09
C SER A 621 -14.32 -1.30 15.31
N VAL A 622 -14.78 -0.95 16.53
CA VAL A 622 -14.39 -1.82 17.69
C VAL A 622 -15.40 -2.26 18.76
N LYS A 623 -16.70 -1.88 18.78
CA LYS A 623 -17.61 -2.44 19.82
C LYS A 623 -18.08 -3.89 19.56
N TYR A 624 -18.18 -4.34 18.30
CA TYR A 624 -18.63 -5.70 17.92
C TYR A 624 -17.84 -6.28 16.74
N GLY A 625 -16.56 -5.92 16.67
CA GLY A 625 -15.71 -6.10 15.47
C GLY A 625 -15.82 -4.95 14.47
N ALA A 626 -16.86 -4.13 14.58
CA ALA A 626 -17.00 -2.72 14.22
C ALA A 626 -18.45 -2.34 14.43
N PRO A 627 -18.77 -1.25 15.10
CA PRO A 627 -19.92 -0.50 14.60
C PRO A 627 -19.59 0.98 14.64
N ARG A 628 -20.22 1.74 13.72
CA ARG A 628 -20.44 3.17 13.86
C ARG A 628 -20.64 3.51 15.34
N ASP A 629 -19.65 4.10 16.00
CA ASP A 629 -19.94 4.92 17.15
C ASP A 629 -18.76 5.69 17.73
N THR A 630 -19.07 6.93 18.06
CA THR A 630 -18.40 7.78 19.05
C THR A 630 -18.38 7.19 20.47
N ASP A 631 -18.96 6.00 20.69
CA ASP A 631 -19.13 5.37 22.00
C ASP A 631 -17.92 4.54 22.51
N HIS A 632 -16.97 4.16 21.64
CA HIS A 632 -15.73 3.46 22.04
C HIS A 632 -14.44 4.05 21.43
N PRO A 633 -14.21 5.36 21.57
CA PRO A 633 -13.06 6.04 20.99
C PRO A 633 -11.73 5.54 21.56
N GLU A 634 -11.73 4.87 22.72
CA GLU A 634 -10.53 4.31 23.33
C GLU A 634 -9.90 3.16 22.54
N ARG A 635 -10.64 2.58 21.57
CA ARG A 635 -10.20 1.39 20.84
C ARG A 635 -9.70 1.64 19.43
N ARG A 636 -10.00 2.81 18.83
CA ARG A 636 -9.52 3.15 17.48
C ARG A 636 -8.05 3.55 17.51
N GLN A 637 -7.42 3.61 16.33
CA GLN A 637 -6.09 4.17 16.18
C GLN A 637 -6.09 5.63 16.70
N PRO A 638 -5.33 5.96 17.75
CA PRO A 638 -5.24 7.34 18.24
C PRO A 638 -4.55 8.23 17.21
N LEU A 639 -4.99 9.48 17.11
CA LEU A 639 -4.35 10.50 16.29
C LEU A 639 -3.19 11.16 17.05
N ALA A 640 -2.21 11.71 16.31
CA ALA A 640 -1.05 12.40 16.85
C ALA A 640 -1.43 13.49 17.87
N LEU A 641 -2.42 14.33 17.53
CA LEU A 641 -2.90 15.41 18.41
C LEU A 641 -3.57 14.88 19.69
N GLU A 642 -4.20 13.71 19.64
CA GLU A 642 -4.86 13.11 20.80
C GLU A 642 -3.85 12.51 21.77
N VAL A 643 -2.85 11.83 21.21
CA VAL A 643 -1.71 11.32 21.97
C VAL A 643 -0.95 12.49 22.58
N TRP A 644 -0.71 13.57 21.84
CA TRP A 644 -0.10 14.80 22.38
C TRP A 644 -0.89 15.34 23.59
N LYS A 645 -2.21 15.52 23.46
CA LYS A 645 -3.09 15.95 24.56
C LYS A 645 -3.02 15.01 25.76
N SER A 646 -3.02 13.70 25.52
CA SER A 646 -2.91 12.67 26.56
C SER A 646 -1.58 12.78 27.31
N VAL A 647 -0.47 12.95 26.58
CA VAL A 647 0.86 13.16 27.16
C VAL A 647 0.89 14.41 28.02
N VAL A 648 0.45 15.55 27.50
CA VAL A 648 0.41 16.83 28.24
C VAL A 648 -0.41 16.72 29.52
N LYS A 649 -1.58 16.06 29.46
CA LYS A 649 -2.44 15.83 30.63
C LYS A 649 -1.78 14.93 31.69
N SER A 650 -0.86 14.05 31.28
CA SER A 650 -0.14 13.12 32.16
C SER A 650 1.17 13.67 32.75
N LEU A 651 1.50 14.93 32.48
CA LEU A 651 2.72 15.57 33.00
C LEU A 651 2.52 16.04 34.44
N ASP A 652 3.56 15.90 35.25
CA ASP A 652 3.59 16.50 36.59
C ASP A 652 3.60 18.04 36.48
N PRO A 653 3.00 18.77 37.43
CA PRO A 653 2.97 20.23 37.41
C PRO A 653 4.36 20.85 37.20
N GLY A 654 4.49 21.71 36.19
CA GLY A 654 5.76 22.38 35.83
C GLY A 654 6.69 21.55 34.94
N SER A 655 6.39 20.27 34.68
CA SER A 655 7.14 19.45 33.73
C SER A 655 6.87 19.87 32.28
N LYS A 656 7.88 19.67 31.43
CA LYS A 656 7.83 19.99 30.01
C LYS A 656 8.29 18.80 29.18
N VAL A 657 7.82 18.74 27.94
CA VAL A 657 8.12 17.67 26.99
C VAL A 657 9.34 18.02 26.16
N THR A 658 10.19 17.05 25.85
CA THR A 658 11.16 17.16 24.76
C THR A 658 10.79 16.28 23.61
N ILE A 659 10.96 16.82 22.40
CA ILE A 659 10.56 16.14 21.18
C ILE A 659 11.81 15.83 20.38
N LEU A 660 11.96 14.58 19.95
CA LEU A 660 12.91 14.20 18.90
C LEU A 660 12.09 13.99 17.62
N THR A 661 12.43 14.73 16.57
CA THR A 661 11.79 14.60 15.25
C THR A 661 12.81 14.03 14.27
N ASN A 662 12.56 12.82 13.79
CA ASN A 662 13.39 12.14 12.80
C ASN A 662 12.79 12.12 11.38
N GLY A 663 11.54 12.56 11.23
CA GLY A 663 10.87 12.68 9.95
C GLY A 663 10.52 14.12 9.57
N PRO A 664 9.65 14.31 8.55
CA PRO A 664 9.10 15.60 8.21
C PRO A 664 8.38 16.25 9.39
N LEU A 665 8.46 17.58 9.49
CA LEU A 665 8.01 18.35 10.65
C LEU A 665 6.48 18.58 10.69
N THR A 666 5.72 17.89 9.85
CA THR A 666 4.27 18.05 9.66
C THR A 666 3.51 17.95 10.98
N ASN A 667 3.77 16.91 11.77
CA ASN A 667 3.08 16.67 13.03
C ASN A 667 3.38 17.74 14.06
N LEU A 668 4.66 18.09 14.24
CA LEU A 668 5.06 19.13 15.16
C LEU A 668 4.45 20.48 14.78
N ALA A 669 4.42 20.81 13.49
CA ALA A 669 3.80 22.05 13.00
C ALA A 669 2.30 22.08 13.33
N LYS A 670 1.59 20.97 13.11
CA LYS A 670 0.16 20.86 13.45
C LYS A 670 -0.10 20.95 14.95
N ILE A 671 0.75 20.33 15.77
CA ILE A 671 0.68 20.42 17.24
C ILE A 671 0.79 21.88 17.68
N ILE A 672 1.79 22.64 17.23
CA ILE A 672 1.97 24.03 17.68
C ILE A 672 0.92 24.99 17.12
N LEU A 673 0.33 24.69 15.95
CA LEU A 673 -0.72 25.50 15.34
C LEU A 673 -2.10 25.21 15.95
N SER A 674 -2.30 24.02 16.52
CA SER A 674 -3.61 23.58 17.02
C SER A 674 -4.08 24.28 18.31
N GLU A 675 -3.16 24.65 19.20
CA GLU A 675 -3.47 25.14 20.54
C GLU A 675 -2.61 26.33 20.96
N LYS A 676 -3.24 27.29 21.66
CA LYS A 676 -2.52 28.42 22.27
C LYS A 676 -1.65 27.92 23.42
N ASN A 677 -0.44 28.46 23.55
CA ASN A 677 0.56 28.11 24.57
C ASN A 677 1.24 26.73 24.44
N THR A 678 1.04 25.96 23.36
CA THR A 678 1.73 24.66 23.14
C THR A 678 3.25 24.78 23.19
N THR A 679 3.80 25.87 22.65
CA THR A 679 5.25 26.15 22.67
C THR A 679 5.80 26.21 24.09
N SER A 680 5.03 26.70 25.06
CA SER A 680 5.46 26.80 26.48
C SER A 680 5.62 25.44 27.17
N LEU A 681 4.91 24.41 26.68
CA LEU A 681 4.93 23.04 27.20
C LEU A 681 6.11 22.23 26.64
N ILE A 682 6.74 22.72 25.58
CA ILE A 682 7.89 22.08 24.93
C ILE A 682 9.17 22.71 25.45
N GLN A 683 10.04 21.88 26.04
CA GLN A 683 11.33 22.31 26.59
C GLN A 683 12.39 22.43 25.50
N ASP A 684 12.58 21.37 24.70
CA ASP A 684 13.57 21.29 23.64
C ASP A 684 13.00 20.48 22.48
N VAL A 685 13.40 20.83 21.26
CA VAL A 685 13.14 20.05 20.04
C VAL A 685 14.46 19.68 19.38
N TYR A 686 14.71 18.39 19.23
CA TYR A 686 15.84 17.84 18.49
C TYR A 686 15.35 17.48 17.10
N ILE A 687 15.89 18.14 16.08
CA ILE A 687 15.50 17.96 14.69
C ILE A 687 16.62 17.27 13.94
N VAL A 688 16.39 16.04 13.49
CA VAL A 688 17.27 15.36 12.52
C VAL A 688 16.84 15.78 11.13
N GLY A 689 17.69 16.57 10.48
CA GLY A 689 17.42 17.04 9.13
C GLY A 689 18.08 18.39 8.88
N GLY A 690 17.78 18.94 7.71
CA GLY A 690 18.36 20.19 7.22
C GLY A 690 19.81 20.04 6.75
N HIS A 691 20.15 20.85 5.77
CA HIS A 691 21.49 20.89 5.19
C HIS A 691 21.99 22.33 5.15
N ILE A 692 23.08 22.60 5.88
CA ILE A 692 23.68 23.94 5.97
C ILE A 692 24.87 23.98 5.03
N TYR A 693 24.69 24.70 3.92
CA TYR A 693 25.69 24.82 2.86
C TYR A 693 27.03 25.39 3.35
N HIS A 694 28.13 24.71 3.00
CA HIS A 694 29.50 25.12 3.32
C HIS A 694 30.43 25.33 2.11
N GLY A 695 29.93 25.21 0.88
CA GLY A 695 30.66 25.46 -0.36
C GLY A 695 30.16 24.61 -1.53
N ASP A 696 30.68 24.86 -2.74
CA ASP A 696 30.12 24.38 -4.02
C ASP A 696 30.08 22.85 -4.21
N THR A 697 30.79 22.09 -3.38
CA THR A 697 30.78 20.62 -3.40
C THR A 697 29.85 20.01 -2.36
N ASP A 698 29.25 20.80 -1.47
CA ASP A 698 28.38 20.32 -0.39
C ASP A 698 26.92 20.38 -0.82
N LYS A 699 26.38 19.21 -1.20
CA LYS A 699 25.00 19.06 -1.70
C LYS A 699 24.09 18.47 -0.62
N GLY A 700 22.80 18.75 -0.74
CA GLY A 700 21.73 18.08 -0.01
C GLY A 700 21.68 16.57 -0.25
N ASN A 701 20.69 15.88 0.31
CA ASN A 701 20.50 14.44 0.11
C ASN A 701 19.25 14.08 -0.71
N VAL A 702 18.46 15.05 -1.20
CA VAL A 702 17.33 14.79 -2.11
C VAL A 702 17.86 14.34 -3.49
N PHE A 703 18.21 13.07 -3.62
CA PHE A 703 18.92 12.55 -4.79
C PHE A 703 18.01 12.24 -5.99
N THR A 704 16.69 12.21 -5.79
CA THR A 704 15.69 11.85 -6.80
C THR A 704 15.13 13.06 -7.54
N VAL A 705 15.27 14.27 -6.97
CA VAL A 705 14.82 15.53 -7.56
C VAL A 705 16.04 16.34 -7.98
N ARG A 706 16.51 16.12 -9.22
CA ARG A 706 17.76 16.73 -9.72
C ARG A 706 17.80 18.25 -9.66
N SER A 707 16.64 18.91 -9.73
CA SER A 707 16.54 20.37 -9.66
C SER A 707 16.79 20.93 -8.26
N ASN A 708 16.77 20.10 -7.21
CA ASN A 708 17.01 20.51 -5.82
C ASN A 708 18.29 19.88 -5.26
N GLU A 709 19.40 20.60 -5.39
CA GLU A 709 20.70 20.13 -4.91
C GLU A 709 21.01 20.53 -3.46
N TYR A 710 20.12 21.24 -2.78
CA TYR A 710 20.44 21.93 -1.52
C TYR A 710 19.66 21.42 -0.31
N ALA A 711 18.47 20.87 -0.52
CA ALA A 711 17.60 20.44 0.57
C ALA A 711 18.03 19.09 1.17
N GLU A 712 17.62 18.90 2.41
CA GLU A 712 17.63 17.60 3.06
C GLU A 712 16.21 17.02 3.02
N PHE A 713 16.05 15.70 2.88
CA PHE A 713 14.77 15.01 2.67
C PHE A 713 13.69 15.42 3.67
N ASN A 714 13.93 15.40 4.98
CA ASN A 714 12.89 15.76 5.96
C ASN A 714 12.40 17.20 5.79
N MET A 715 13.28 18.12 5.41
CA MET A 715 12.90 19.50 5.10
C MET A 715 12.19 19.63 3.75
N PHE A 716 12.57 18.81 2.77
CA PHE A 716 11.96 18.82 1.43
C PHE A 716 10.56 18.20 1.41
N LEU A 717 10.32 17.17 2.21
CA LEU A 717 9.05 16.44 2.25
C LEU A 717 7.90 17.28 2.81
N ASP A 718 8.18 18.20 3.74
CA ASP A 718 7.23 19.22 4.18
C ASP A 718 7.92 20.56 4.47
N PRO A 719 8.22 21.35 3.42
CA PRO A 719 8.98 22.60 3.56
C PRO A 719 8.17 23.67 4.30
N VAL A 720 6.83 23.64 4.16
CA VAL A 720 5.93 24.57 4.85
C VAL A 720 5.96 24.29 6.35
N ALA A 721 5.83 23.03 6.78
CA ALA A 721 5.96 22.67 8.19
C ALA A 721 7.35 23.02 8.73
N ALA A 722 8.41 22.72 7.97
CA ALA A 722 9.77 23.09 8.36
C ALA A 722 9.90 24.60 8.58
N LYS A 723 9.46 25.43 7.62
CA LYS A 723 9.44 26.89 7.78
C LYS A 723 8.64 27.30 9.02
N THR A 724 7.46 26.75 9.25
CA THR A 724 6.65 27.04 10.44
C THR A 724 7.39 26.75 11.74
N ILE A 725 8.12 25.64 11.84
CA ILE A 725 8.90 25.29 13.04
C ILE A 725 10.11 26.22 13.21
N PHE A 726 10.83 26.51 12.13
CA PHE A 726 11.97 27.43 12.17
C PHE A 726 11.58 28.89 12.40
N ASP A 727 10.32 29.27 12.19
CA ASP A 727 9.79 30.61 12.53
C ASP A 727 9.16 30.67 13.94
N SER A 728 9.02 29.53 14.64
CA SER A 728 8.37 29.44 15.96
C SER A 728 9.24 29.95 17.11
N GLU A 729 8.71 29.96 18.34
CA GLU A 729 9.48 30.27 19.57
C GLU A 729 10.19 29.06 20.21
N LEU A 730 10.10 27.87 19.60
CA LEU A 730 10.66 26.63 20.16
C LEU A 730 12.19 26.67 20.33
N ASN A 731 12.71 26.06 21.39
CA ASN A 731 14.16 25.86 21.55
C ASN A 731 14.65 24.69 20.68
N ILE A 732 15.25 25.00 19.54
CA ILE A 732 15.62 24.00 18.53
C ILE A 732 17.11 23.63 18.63
N THR A 733 17.37 22.33 18.66
CA THR A 733 18.67 21.72 18.37
C THR A 733 18.61 20.99 17.03
N LEU A 734 19.29 21.53 16.03
CA LEU A 734 19.40 20.93 14.70
C LEU A 734 20.58 19.97 14.62
N ILE A 735 20.33 18.78 14.08
CA ILE A 735 21.31 17.75 13.76
C ILE A 735 21.40 17.69 12.22
N PRO A 736 22.23 18.55 11.61
CA PRO A 736 22.22 18.72 10.15
C PRO A 736 22.94 17.58 9.42
N LEU A 737 22.63 17.43 8.14
CA LEU A 737 23.18 16.42 7.24
C LEU A 737 24.73 16.32 7.30
N GLY A 738 25.42 17.45 7.46
CA GLY A 738 26.88 17.49 7.53
C GLY A 738 27.48 16.74 8.73
N ILE A 739 26.79 16.61 9.87
CA ILE A 739 27.25 15.76 10.99
C ILE A 739 26.77 14.32 10.83
N GLN A 740 25.58 14.11 10.27
CA GLN A 740 25.03 12.78 9.97
C GLN A 740 25.99 12.00 9.06
N ARG A 741 26.44 12.61 7.95
CA ARG A 741 27.43 12.03 7.02
C ARG A 741 28.76 11.64 7.68
N ARG A 742 29.16 12.30 8.77
CA ARG A 742 30.44 12.00 9.46
C ARG A 742 30.38 10.75 10.33
N VAL A 743 29.17 10.33 10.73
CA VAL A 743 28.94 9.14 11.55
C VAL A 743 28.32 7.99 10.75
N ALA A 744 28.02 8.21 9.47
CA ALA A 744 27.46 7.23 8.56
C ALA A 744 28.54 6.23 8.10
N SER A 745 28.71 5.14 8.84
CA SER A 745 29.66 4.08 8.48
C SER A 745 29.20 2.72 8.97
N PHE A 746 28.63 1.93 8.06
CA PHE A 746 28.28 0.53 8.31
C PHE A 746 29.43 -0.33 8.85
N PRO A 747 30.66 -0.34 8.26
CA PRO A 747 31.73 -1.22 8.74
C PRO A 747 32.08 -0.98 10.20
N ARG A 748 32.32 0.30 10.56
CA ARG A 748 32.65 0.69 11.94
C ARG A 748 31.54 0.32 12.92
N LEU A 749 30.28 0.55 12.56
CA LEU A 749 29.17 0.20 13.44
C LEU A 749 29.04 -1.33 13.59
N LEU A 750 29.07 -2.07 12.49
CA LEU A 750 28.95 -3.54 12.48
C LEU A 750 30.11 -4.24 13.22
N GLU A 751 31.32 -3.67 13.17
CA GLU A 751 32.46 -4.12 13.96
C GLU A 751 32.14 -4.10 15.46
N LYS A 752 31.55 -3.01 15.96
CA LYS A 752 31.14 -2.91 17.38
C LYS A 752 30.08 -3.94 17.78
N PHE A 753 29.23 -4.38 16.86
CA PHE A 753 28.27 -5.46 17.13
C PHE A 753 28.92 -6.86 17.27
N GLN A 754 30.21 -7.03 16.95
CA GLN A 754 30.92 -8.30 17.15
C GLN A 754 31.29 -8.51 18.62
N ASP A 755 31.56 -7.43 19.34
CA ASP A 755 32.14 -7.43 20.69
C ASP A 755 31.08 -7.38 21.81
N ILE A 756 29.81 -7.13 21.46
CA ILE A 756 28.72 -6.98 22.44
C ILE A 756 27.97 -8.29 22.70
N LYS A 757 27.31 -8.34 23.87
CA LYS A 757 26.37 -9.42 24.20
C LYS A 757 25.19 -9.42 23.24
N ARG A 758 24.74 -10.61 22.83
CA ARG A 758 23.69 -10.79 21.82
C ARG A 758 22.29 -10.81 22.43
N THR A 759 21.77 -9.64 22.81
CA THR A 759 20.33 -9.46 23.05
C THR A 759 19.54 -9.59 21.74
N ASP A 760 18.22 -9.81 21.81
CA ASP A 760 17.43 -10.05 20.60
C ASP A 760 17.26 -8.79 19.76
N GLU A 761 17.07 -7.65 20.39
CA GLU A 761 17.06 -6.34 19.72
C GLU A 761 18.42 -6.02 19.07
N ALA A 762 19.54 -6.40 19.69
CA ALA A 762 20.87 -6.23 19.07
C ALA A 762 21.04 -7.17 17.86
N LYS A 763 20.54 -8.40 17.92
CA LYS A 763 20.54 -9.33 16.77
C LYS A 763 19.72 -8.74 15.62
N PHE A 764 18.54 -8.23 15.91
CA PHE A 764 17.66 -7.61 14.92
C PHE A 764 18.33 -6.40 14.28
N ALA A 765 18.83 -5.45 15.09
CA ALA A 765 19.53 -4.26 14.62
C ALA A 765 20.72 -4.62 13.74
N ARG A 766 21.55 -5.60 14.16
CA ARG A 766 22.67 -6.09 13.35
C ARG A 766 22.22 -6.69 12.02
N CYS A 767 21.14 -7.48 12.01
CA CYS A 767 20.59 -8.07 10.79
C CYS A 767 20.10 -6.99 9.82
N LEU A 768 19.42 -5.96 10.31
CA LEU A 768 18.97 -4.83 9.50
C LEU A 768 20.17 -4.04 8.97
N LEU A 769 21.11 -3.63 9.81
CA LEU A 769 22.32 -2.91 9.38
C LEU A 769 23.15 -3.71 8.36
N THR A 770 23.30 -5.03 8.56
CA THR A 770 24.00 -5.90 7.61
C THR A 770 23.26 -5.98 6.28
N ARG A 771 21.92 -6.02 6.32
CA ARG A 771 21.08 -6.03 5.11
C ARG A 771 21.26 -4.73 4.33
N LEU A 772 21.12 -3.58 4.98
CA LEU A 772 21.29 -2.26 4.37
C LEU A 772 22.69 -2.10 3.77
N TYR A 773 23.73 -2.47 4.53
CA TYR A 773 25.11 -2.39 4.05
C TYR A 773 25.33 -3.26 2.81
N ARG A 774 24.86 -4.51 2.83
CA ARG A 774 24.98 -5.41 1.68
C ARG A 774 24.25 -4.84 0.47
N LEU A 775 23.05 -4.31 0.63
CA LEU A 775 22.28 -3.73 -0.47
C LEU A 775 23.01 -2.53 -1.09
N GLN A 776 23.54 -1.64 -0.25
CA GLN A 776 24.35 -0.50 -0.67
C GLN A 776 25.56 -0.92 -1.52
N GLN A 777 26.16 -2.07 -1.23
CA GLN A 777 27.33 -2.56 -1.97
C GLN A 777 27.01 -3.21 -3.31
N ILE A 778 25.83 -3.82 -3.46
CA ILE A 778 25.52 -4.67 -4.62
C ILE A 778 24.64 -4.01 -5.67
N ASP A 779 23.94 -2.91 -5.34
CA ASP A 779 23.00 -2.29 -6.26
C ASP A 779 22.92 -0.76 -6.08
N ILE A 780 22.97 -0.05 -7.21
CA ILE A 780 22.97 1.42 -7.32
C ILE A 780 21.74 2.06 -6.66
N ARG A 781 20.59 1.38 -6.66
CA ARG A 781 19.33 1.89 -6.10
C ARG A 781 19.33 2.00 -4.58
N TYR A 782 20.34 1.43 -3.93
CA TYR A 782 20.52 1.42 -2.48
C TYR A 782 21.74 2.24 -2.04
N GLN A 783 22.28 3.10 -2.89
CA GLN A 783 23.46 3.89 -2.51
C GLN A 783 23.20 4.79 -1.28
N HIS A 784 21.98 5.29 -1.12
CA HIS A 784 21.58 6.20 -0.04
C HIS A 784 21.31 5.53 1.31
N MET A 785 21.50 4.21 1.47
CA MET A 785 21.16 3.52 2.73
C MET A 785 21.87 4.06 3.98
N ASP A 786 22.96 4.80 3.80
CA ASP A 786 23.71 5.45 4.87
C ASP A 786 23.03 6.71 5.42
N THR A 787 22.01 7.25 4.74
CA THR A 787 21.22 8.38 5.25
C THR A 787 20.53 8.03 6.58
N PHE A 788 20.15 6.77 6.77
CA PHE A 788 19.44 6.28 7.95
C PHE A 788 20.27 6.28 9.26
N PHE A 789 21.54 6.69 9.21
CA PHE A 789 22.36 6.90 10.41
C PHE A 789 22.03 8.20 11.14
N GLY A 790 21.41 9.17 10.45
CA GLY A 790 21.05 10.46 11.03
C GLY A 790 20.07 10.33 12.18
N GLU A 791 19.10 9.45 12.03
CA GLU A 791 18.01 9.13 12.96
C GLU A 791 18.58 8.50 14.24
N ILE A 792 19.55 7.60 14.09
CA ILE A 792 20.31 7.00 15.19
C ILE A 792 21.10 8.08 15.94
N LEU A 793 21.78 8.96 15.20
CA LEU A 793 22.52 10.09 15.80
C LEU A 793 21.57 11.01 16.58
N GLY A 794 20.35 11.23 16.10
CA GLY A 794 19.27 11.93 16.81
C GLY A 794 19.05 11.39 18.22
N ALA A 795 18.78 10.10 18.31
CA ALA A 795 18.55 9.41 19.58
C ALA A 795 19.79 9.41 20.50
N VAL A 796 20.98 9.18 19.95
CA VAL A 796 22.25 9.21 20.72
C VAL A 796 22.59 10.63 21.20
N ALA A 797 22.32 11.66 20.41
CA ALA A 797 22.54 13.05 20.82
C ALA A 797 21.58 13.49 21.92
N LEU A 798 20.32 13.03 21.87
CA LEU A 798 19.32 13.33 22.89
C LEU A 798 19.66 12.63 24.23
N ALA A 799 19.98 11.34 24.19
CA ALA A 799 19.95 10.49 25.38
C ALA A 799 21.27 9.77 25.72
N GLY A 800 22.29 9.87 24.85
CA GLY A 800 23.61 9.30 25.10
C GLY A 800 24.40 10.05 26.16
N ASP A 801 25.46 9.42 26.66
CA ASP A 801 26.36 10.04 27.62
C ASP A 801 27.17 11.18 26.97
N HIS A 802 26.81 12.42 27.32
CA HIS A 802 27.43 13.63 26.78
C HIS A 802 28.89 13.79 27.22
N THR A 803 29.33 13.15 28.31
CA THR A 803 30.75 13.18 28.72
C THR A 803 31.65 12.41 27.76
N THR A 804 31.11 11.33 27.18
CA THR A 804 31.79 10.48 26.20
C THR A 804 31.58 10.99 24.78
N LEU A 805 30.34 11.36 24.41
CA LEU A 805 29.99 11.85 23.07
C LEU A 805 30.61 13.22 22.76
N LYS A 806 30.82 14.05 23.81
CA LYS A 806 31.38 15.42 23.74
C LYS A 806 30.77 16.27 22.61
N PRO A 807 29.42 16.40 22.54
CA PRO A 807 28.78 17.16 21.49
C PRO A 807 29.17 18.64 21.59
N THR A 808 29.61 19.23 20.47
CA THR A 808 29.83 20.68 20.38
C THR A 808 28.78 21.29 19.47
N SER A 809 28.18 22.39 19.91
CA SER A 809 27.15 23.09 19.14
C SER A 809 27.52 24.55 18.88
N ARG A 810 26.89 25.14 17.87
CA ARG A 810 26.98 26.57 17.58
C ARG A 810 25.59 27.13 17.35
N VAL A 811 25.33 28.33 17.85
CA VAL A 811 24.10 29.05 17.56
C VAL A 811 24.27 29.82 16.25
N LYS A 812 23.33 29.67 15.32
CA LYS A 812 23.26 30.44 14.07
C LYS A 812 21.81 30.84 13.77
N PRO A 813 21.60 31.98 13.09
CA PRO A 813 20.27 32.36 12.64
C PRO A 813 19.92 31.57 11.38
N ILE A 814 18.88 30.74 11.43
CA ILE A 814 18.49 29.78 10.40
C ILE A 814 17.10 30.12 9.83
N LYS A 815 16.95 29.91 8.53
CA LYS A 815 15.70 30.06 7.77
C LYS A 815 15.53 28.89 6.81
N VAL A 816 14.29 28.50 6.54
CA VAL A 816 13.93 27.45 5.56
C VAL A 816 13.08 28.06 4.44
N PHE A 817 13.40 27.71 3.19
CA PHE A 817 12.60 28.11 2.04
C PHE A 817 11.40 27.18 1.81
N ALA A 818 10.24 27.78 1.56
CA ALA A 818 8.97 27.09 1.30
C ALA A 818 8.07 27.99 0.44
N GLU A 819 8.56 28.32 -0.76
CA GLU A 819 7.92 29.24 -1.71
C GLU A 819 7.03 28.50 -2.72
N GLY A 820 6.97 27.17 -2.64
CA GLY A 820 6.29 26.33 -3.63
C GLY A 820 7.13 26.08 -4.88
N VAL A 821 8.43 26.38 -4.84
CA VAL A 821 9.38 26.16 -5.92
C VAL A 821 10.25 24.95 -5.58
N GLU A 822 9.99 23.82 -6.26
CA GLU A 822 10.61 22.52 -5.93
C GLU A 822 12.14 22.55 -5.91
N SER A 823 12.79 23.35 -6.76
CA SER A 823 14.26 23.47 -6.81
C SER A 823 14.88 24.18 -5.60
N LYS A 824 14.07 24.87 -4.79
CA LYS A 824 14.52 25.66 -3.63
C LYS A 824 13.88 25.22 -2.31
N ASP A 825 12.68 24.66 -2.37
CA ASP A 825 11.93 24.29 -1.18
C ASP A 825 12.71 23.28 -0.31
N GLY A 826 12.63 23.45 1.02
CA GLY A 826 13.36 22.66 2.00
C GLY A 826 14.82 23.09 2.21
N GLN A 827 15.34 24.03 1.42
CA GLN A 827 16.69 24.54 1.61
C GLN A 827 16.80 25.29 2.95
N THR A 828 17.80 24.90 3.75
CA THR A 828 18.09 25.50 5.06
C THR A 828 19.28 26.45 4.95
N VAL A 829 19.07 27.74 5.20
CA VAL A 829 20.10 28.78 5.03
C VAL A 829 20.39 29.54 6.32
N ILE A 830 21.60 30.10 6.41
CA ILE A 830 21.97 31.03 7.47
C ILE A 830 21.55 32.45 7.03
N ASP A 831 20.51 32.99 7.64
CA ASP A 831 19.98 34.34 7.35
C ASP A 831 20.19 35.22 8.58
N LYS A 832 21.09 36.21 8.50
CA LYS A 832 21.44 37.06 9.65
C LYS A 832 20.36 38.07 10.03
N GLU A 833 19.46 38.41 9.10
CA GLU A 833 18.45 39.46 9.30
C GLU A 833 17.14 38.86 9.77
N HIS A 834 16.71 37.76 9.14
CA HIS A 834 15.39 37.17 9.36
C HIS A 834 15.44 35.75 9.93
N GLY A 835 16.63 35.17 10.17
CA GLY A 835 16.77 33.80 10.65
C GLY A 835 16.60 33.66 12.17
N LYS A 836 15.96 32.57 12.61
CA LYS A 836 15.82 32.21 14.02
C LYS A 836 17.12 31.64 14.57
N LEU A 837 17.51 32.05 15.78
CA LEU A 837 18.67 31.46 16.47
C LEU A 837 18.40 29.99 16.82
N VAL A 838 19.14 29.09 16.18
CA VAL A 838 19.05 27.64 16.34
C VAL A 838 20.39 27.08 16.79
N ARG A 839 20.37 26.13 17.74
CA ARG A 839 21.56 25.40 18.18
C ARG A 839 21.87 24.30 17.17
N ILE A 840 23.02 24.37 16.51
CA ILE A 840 23.42 23.40 15.49
C ILE A 840 24.50 22.47 16.04
N LEU A 841 24.26 21.16 15.99
CA LEU A 841 25.26 20.16 16.32
C LEU A 841 26.37 20.14 15.27
N LYS A 842 27.61 20.45 15.69
CA LYS A 842 28.76 20.61 14.79
C LYS A 842 29.72 19.42 14.82
N LYS A 843 30.02 18.90 16.00
CA LYS A 843 30.93 17.76 16.17
C LYS A 843 30.45 16.87 17.30
N VAL A 844 30.66 15.57 17.11
CA VAL A 844 30.61 14.53 18.14
C VAL A 844 31.88 13.70 18.06
N ASN A 845 32.21 12.99 19.12
CA ASN A 845 33.22 11.94 19.08
C ASN A 845 32.65 10.73 18.31
N HIS A 846 33.08 10.55 17.05
CA HIS A 846 32.54 9.52 16.17
C HIS A 846 32.82 8.10 16.67
N THR A 847 33.95 7.85 17.34
CA THR A 847 34.28 6.51 17.84
C THR A 847 33.36 6.16 19.00
N ALA A 848 33.19 7.11 19.93
CA ALA A 848 32.27 6.99 21.04
C ALA A 848 30.82 6.79 20.57
N TYR A 849 30.40 7.41 19.47
CA TYR A 849 29.05 7.22 18.93
C TYR A 849 28.74 5.75 18.62
N TYR A 850 29.64 5.05 17.91
CA TYR A 850 29.43 3.64 17.57
C TYR A 850 29.41 2.76 18.84
N ASP A 851 30.32 3.03 19.77
CA ASP A 851 30.40 2.31 21.05
C ASP A 851 29.13 2.52 21.87
N LEU A 852 28.64 3.76 21.99
CA LEU A 852 27.43 4.09 22.74
C LEU A 852 26.22 3.35 22.19
N PHE A 853 26.01 3.38 20.87
CA PHE A 853 24.87 2.69 20.26
C PHE A 853 24.94 1.17 20.44
N ALA A 854 26.07 0.55 20.05
CA ALA A 854 26.22 -0.89 20.12
C ALA A 854 26.16 -1.41 21.57
N ASN A 855 26.88 -0.78 22.51
CA ASN A 855 26.88 -1.18 23.91
C ASN A 855 25.50 -1.03 24.55
N GLN A 856 24.74 0.01 24.18
CA GLN A 856 23.39 0.21 24.70
C GLN A 856 22.45 -0.91 24.27
N LEU A 857 22.50 -1.34 23.01
CA LEU A 857 21.71 -2.47 22.54
C LEU A 857 22.17 -3.79 23.15
N GLY A 858 23.47 -3.99 23.35
CA GLY A 858 24.03 -5.20 23.97
C GLY A 858 23.81 -5.31 25.48
N ASN A 859 23.39 -4.24 26.15
CA ASN A 859 23.10 -4.25 27.59
C ASN A 859 21.94 -5.21 27.90
N SER A 860 21.99 -6.03 28.95
CA SER A 860 20.86 -6.93 29.26
C SER A 860 19.68 -6.24 29.99
N LYS A 861 19.85 -5.01 30.50
CA LYS A 861 18.76 -4.24 31.10
C LYS A 861 17.78 -3.76 30.03
N GLN A 862 16.48 -3.78 30.33
CA GLN A 862 15.41 -3.36 29.40
C GLN A 862 15.51 -4.08 28.03
N SER A 863 15.90 -5.37 28.02
CA SER A 863 15.95 -6.15 26.78
C SER A 863 14.57 -6.68 26.40
N ALA A 864 14.45 -7.20 25.17
CA ALA A 864 13.23 -7.80 24.67
C ALA A 864 12.63 -8.84 25.64
N VAL A 865 11.30 -8.80 25.81
CA VAL A 865 10.52 -9.80 26.58
C VAL A 865 10.13 -11.00 25.70
N ILE A 866 10.03 -10.77 24.39
CA ILE A 866 9.90 -11.81 23.35
C ILE A 866 10.88 -11.46 22.24
N GLY A 867 11.81 -12.35 21.92
CA GLY A 867 12.90 -12.06 20.98
C GLY A 867 12.50 -12.01 19.50
N SER A 868 11.49 -12.77 19.09
CA SER A 868 11.08 -12.90 17.69
C SER A 868 9.69 -13.53 17.54
N PHE A 869 9.14 -13.48 16.32
CA PHE A 869 7.94 -14.23 15.99
C PHE A 869 8.11 -15.75 16.14
N ASP A 870 9.28 -16.29 15.86
CA ASP A 870 9.54 -17.74 16.03
C ASP A 870 9.57 -18.12 17.52
N ASP A 871 10.05 -17.24 18.40
CA ASP A 871 9.95 -17.42 19.85
C ASP A 871 8.49 -17.40 20.31
N GLN A 872 7.74 -16.39 19.85
CA GLN A 872 6.32 -16.25 20.14
C GLN A 872 5.52 -17.47 19.69
N ARG A 873 5.78 -17.98 18.48
CA ARG A 873 5.17 -19.21 17.96
C ARG A 873 5.49 -20.43 18.83
N ARG A 874 6.71 -20.55 19.35
CA ARG A 874 7.07 -21.64 20.28
C ARG A 874 6.28 -21.52 21.56
N MET A 875 6.23 -20.32 22.17
CA MET A 875 5.41 -20.07 23.37
C MET A 875 3.93 -20.43 23.18
N TRP A 876 3.38 -20.10 22.01
CA TRP A 876 2.00 -20.41 21.67
C TRP A 876 1.73 -21.90 21.36
N SER A 877 2.78 -22.66 21.00
CA SER A 877 2.67 -24.08 20.63
C SER A 877 2.90 -25.02 21.81
N THR A 878 3.65 -24.60 22.83
CA THR A 878 4.05 -25.45 23.96
C THR A 878 3.60 -24.84 25.29
N ASN A 879 3.19 -25.66 26.26
CA ASN A 879 2.89 -25.22 27.62
C ASN A 879 4.18 -24.85 28.37
N ILE A 880 4.80 -23.72 28.00
CA ILE A 880 5.93 -23.18 28.75
C ILE A 880 5.32 -22.44 29.93
N THR A 881 5.31 -23.13 31.08
CA THR A 881 4.93 -22.57 32.38
C THR A 881 6.08 -21.77 32.96
#